data_AF-A0A0K3CL72-F1
#
_entry.id   AF-A0A0K3CL72-F1
#
_cell.length_a   1.000
_cell.length_b   1.000
_cell.length_c   1.000
_cell.angle_alpha   90.00
_cell.angle_beta   90.00
_cell.angle_gamma   90.00
#
_symmetry.space_group_name_H-M   'P 1'
#
loop_
_entity.id
_entity.type
_entity.pdbx_description
1 polymer ?
#
loop_
_entity_poly.entity_id
_entity_poly.type
_entity_poly.pdbx_seq_one_letter_code
_entity_poly.pdbx_strand_id
1 'polypeptide(L)'
;MARQRHERLRADRACPRDPLDAEIVCLLLERRRQQITGQVRVNALDATHSRLLPYLLRHFFLVLKLPRDKALDVNLPAIVQLDSLPPVIEPEERYSRKALRQLRRALSTISPSIAYHLEGIARDLSMTPVELEQLVEFHIKPCEATVGLVDATIEEIVIELRAKLVEDRKALADLLQLGRISPKELQDVVFDIEQQAEEARQVVLERAEIDLTGAAAAAKNKKVAISEHIWCRSIIYTPSGTIRVGGRILEKSNAVLRKYYELVDHHQESDHFLRVTFRDEDEAMLLPSSGAPQDKLLQGSVAKALKDGISFAGRKFEFLACVSLRQPIRASADLASCAQLSQSGLRDRMVWFVAPWQDEDKHGTARTINADFIRKRFGVFDKISHQPAKLGARYSQGFTSSHATETLDYIQIGAIPDIVEKDKNGVETTNHTDGAGTMSLKVRDQVWQALQKSGFRRNVDGAPPTVVQFCLGGSQGVLAVDNRLEGAQVKLRPSQDKFQGLPKVGDGGFSLNVSDAFTRPGLLPLHRPLISALDDLGISTETFIRYQKLAVDALAPSELETLKGALNVLHRFAFGGATRFKSLVGSLASLSDIVDSILHEEPFLRGALDVIRTRSLRDLKERARIPVPASYVLVGVPDEDRALKADQVYACLRFPEKPDELVYLEGRVLVTRSPSVDPGDLRILNAVGKLPEHLEGKLRMAGLENCIVLPTVGDRGLASMMGGGALQTSTVPRLELDRPATIHDVADCFLNYLTNDTTGIIATTHLIIADKSPKHGFDPVCRKRLEQLATGEGLASPWLRSDVD
;
A
#
# COMPACT_ATOMS: atom_id res chain seq x y z
N MET A 1 81.95 -8.64 0.36
CA MET A 1 81.85 -7.22 -0.03
C MET A 1 80.49 -6.73 0.41
N ALA A 2 80.44 -6.10 1.59
CA ALA A 2 80.31 -4.64 1.77
C ALA A 2 78.83 -4.22 1.68
N ARG A 3 78.14 -4.06 2.83
CA ARG A 3 78.05 -2.84 3.67
C ARG A 3 77.26 -1.75 2.93
N GLN A 4 76.07 -1.38 3.39
CA GLN A 4 75.79 -0.43 4.51
C GLN A 4 74.31 -0.64 4.93
N ARG A 5 73.84 -0.90 6.18
CA ARG A 5 73.97 -0.20 7.49
C ARG A 5 73.91 1.33 7.32
N HIS A 6 73.00 2.11 7.92
CA HIS A 6 72.40 2.01 9.25
C HIS A 6 71.46 3.23 9.47
N GLU A 7 70.44 3.08 10.32
CA GLU A 7 70.07 4.01 11.42
C GLU A 7 69.80 5.50 11.12
N ARG A 8 68.58 6.04 11.33
CA ARG A 8 67.98 6.60 12.59
C ARG A 8 67.11 7.80 12.09
N LEU A 9 66.04 8.32 12.67
CA LEU A 9 65.37 8.20 13.96
C LEU A 9 63.96 8.80 13.82
N ARG A 10 63.11 8.41 14.77
CA ARG A 10 61.73 8.84 14.99
C ARG A 10 61.56 10.35 15.15
N ALA A 11 60.30 10.74 14.94
CA ALA A 11 59.50 11.74 15.64
C ALA A 11 59.31 13.07 14.89
N ASP A 12 58.13 13.23 14.29
CA ASP A 12 57.29 14.33 14.76
C ASP A 12 55.79 14.03 14.68
N ARG A 13 55.09 14.52 15.70
CA ARG A 13 53.66 14.38 15.94
C ARG A 13 52.90 15.40 15.09
N ALA A 14 51.98 14.94 14.24
CA ALA A 14 50.71 15.60 13.99
C ALA A 14 49.79 14.63 13.25
N CYS A 15 48.83 14.05 13.97
CA CYS A 15 47.70 13.36 13.37
C CYS A 15 46.59 14.41 13.17
N PRO A 16 46.22 14.80 11.94
CA PRO A 16 44.94 15.44 11.73
C PRO A 16 43.87 14.35 11.74
N ARG A 17 42.80 14.61 12.48
CA ARG A 17 41.53 13.89 12.41
C ARG A 17 40.95 14.00 10.98
N ASP A 18 40.33 12.92 10.51
CA ASP A 18 39.44 12.74 9.32
C ASP A 18 38.75 14.01 8.78
N PRO A 19 38.33 14.10 7.47
CA PRO A 19 37.31 13.17 6.93
C PRO A 19 37.10 13.01 5.38
N LEU A 20 36.25 12.03 5.03
CA LEU A 20 35.31 12.01 3.88
C LEU A 20 35.85 11.90 2.43
N ASP A 21 36.08 10.68 1.96
CA ASP A 21 36.12 10.38 0.51
C ASP A 21 34.99 9.39 0.15
N ALA A 22 33.96 9.87 -0.54
CA ALA A 22 32.97 9.01 -1.19
C ALA A 22 32.51 9.63 -2.52
N GLU A 23 33.13 9.21 -3.62
CA GLU A 23 32.67 9.49 -4.98
C GLU A 23 32.46 8.18 -5.76
N ILE A 24 31.20 7.82 -6.05
CA ILE A 24 30.84 6.89 -7.12
C ILE A 24 29.54 7.36 -7.78
N VAL A 25 29.61 7.79 -9.04
CA VAL A 25 28.47 8.15 -9.90
C VAL A 25 28.43 7.19 -11.08
N CYS A 26 27.30 6.51 -11.32
CA CYS A 26 27.13 5.62 -12.48
C CYS A 26 26.35 6.32 -13.60
N LEU A 27 26.85 6.24 -14.82
CA LEU A 27 26.27 6.88 -16.00
C LEU A 27 25.84 5.82 -17.02
N LEU A 28 24.58 5.86 -17.46
CA LEU A 28 24.12 5.16 -18.67
C LEU A 28 24.15 6.16 -19.83
N LEU A 29 24.91 5.86 -20.89
CA LEU A 29 25.18 6.77 -21.99
C LEU A 29 24.64 6.20 -23.31
N GLU A 30 23.75 6.90 -24.01
CA GLU A 30 23.41 6.65 -25.42
C GLU A 30 24.06 7.72 -26.32
N ARG A 31 24.52 7.33 -27.51
CA ARG A 31 25.32 8.19 -28.40
C ARG A 31 24.43 8.80 -29.50
N ARG A 32 24.24 10.12 -29.50
CA ARG A 32 23.82 10.89 -30.70
C ARG A 32 24.71 12.12 -30.90
N ARG A 33 25.45 12.15 -32.03
CA ARG A 33 26.17 13.33 -32.58
C ARG A 33 27.02 14.14 -31.57
N GLN A 34 28.13 13.57 -31.12
CA GLN A 34 29.23 14.24 -30.37
C GLN A 34 28.88 14.93 -29.04
N GLN A 35 27.61 14.93 -28.61
CA GLN A 35 27.19 15.19 -27.24
C GLN A 35 26.62 13.90 -26.66
N ILE A 36 26.93 13.62 -25.39
CA ILE A 36 26.37 12.48 -24.68
C ILE A 36 25.32 13.03 -23.72
N THR A 37 24.05 12.78 -24.03
CA THR A 37 22.92 13.04 -23.14
C THR A 37 22.43 11.68 -22.63
N GLY A 38 22.58 11.44 -21.32
CA GLY A 38 22.16 10.20 -20.68
C GLY A 38 21.68 10.48 -19.26
N GLN A 39 20.79 9.62 -18.74
CA GLN A 39 20.32 9.71 -17.36
C GLN A 39 21.44 9.27 -16.42
N VAL A 40 21.87 10.18 -15.53
CA VAL A 40 22.89 9.89 -14.51
C VAL A 40 22.21 9.24 -13.30
N ARG A 41 22.65 8.04 -12.91
CA ARG A 41 22.31 7.46 -11.60
C ARG A 41 23.36 7.91 -10.59
N VAL A 42 22.99 8.91 -9.78
CA VAL A 42 23.85 9.40 -8.69
C VAL A 42 23.73 8.44 -7.51
N ASN A 43 24.70 7.55 -7.36
CA ASN A 43 24.70 6.51 -6.32
C ASN A 43 25.44 6.93 -5.03
N ALA A 44 26.07 8.11 -4.99
CA ALA A 44 26.59 8.74 -3.77
C ALA A 44 26.98 10.21 -4.04
N LEU A 45 26.66 11.09 -3.09
CA LEU A 45 27.24 12.44 -2.95
C LEU A 45 27.70 12.61 -1.49
N ASP A 46 28.74 13.39 -1.26
CA ASP A 46 29.29 13.59 0.08
C ASP A 46 28.28 14.27 1.05
N ALA A 47 28.59 14.23 2.35
CA ALA A 47 27.73 14.79 3.41
C ALA A 47 27.45 16.29 3.27
N THR A 48 28.31 17.03 2.56
CA THR A 48 28.20 18.46 2.29
C THR A 48 27.13 18.73 1.22
N HIS A 49 27.14 17.95 0.14
CA HIS A 49 26.23 18.08 -1.00
C HIS A 49 24.87 17.41 -0.77
N SER A 50 24.81 16.39 0.11
CA SER A 50 23.55 15.73 0.52
C SER A 50 22.45 16.69 1.03
N ARG A 51 22.83 17.85 1.57
CA ARG A 51 21.88 18.84 2.13
C ARG A 51 21.25 19.75 1.08
N LEU A 52 21.92 19.93 -0.06
CA LEU A 52 21.43 20.73 -1.18
C LEU A 52 20.58 19.89 -2.13
N LEU A 53 20.80 18.58 -2.11
CA LEU A 53 20.16 17.62 -2.99
C LEU A 53 18.64 17.68 -3.12
N PRO A 54 17.86 17.90 -2.05
CA PRO A 54 16.41 17.99 -2.16
C PRO A 54 15.90 19.17 -3.00
N TYR A 55 16.81 20.06 -3.42
CA TYR A 55 16.59 21.27 -4.18
C TYR A 55 17.45 21.34 -5.45
N LEU A 56 18.02 20.21 -5.90
CA LEU A 56 18.81 20.16 -7.12
C LEU A 56 18.02 19.48 -8.24
N LEU A 57 18.14 20.01 -9.46
CA LEU A 57 17.39 19.56 -10.64
C LEU A 57 17.59 18.06 -10.88
N ARG A 58 16.53 17.40 -11.38
CA ARG A 58 16.59 16.09 -12.09
C ARG A 58 17.66 16.05 -13.21
N HIS A 59 18.18 17.21 -13.58
CA HIS A 59 19.14 17.44 -14.65
C HIS A 59 20.32 18.23 -14.10
N PHE A 60 21.27 17.55 -13.45
CA PHE A 60 22.63 18.05 -13.51
C PHE A 60 23.14 17.78 -14.91
N PHE A 61 23.43 18.84 -15.66
CA PHE A 61 24.29 18.71 -16.83
C PHE A 61 25.71 18.45 -16.35
N LEU A 62 26.03 17.17 -16.14
CA LEU A 62 27.41 16.74 -16.00
C LEU A 62 28.09 16.87 -17.37
N VAL A 63 28.72 18.01 -17.62
CA VAL A 63 29.55 18.21 -18.81
C VAL A 63 30.85 17.43 -18.60
N LEU A 64 30.83 16.16 -18.99
CA LEU A 64 32.01 15.30 -18.97
C LEU A 64 32.91 15.65 -20.14
N LYS A 65 34.01 16.36 -19.89
CA LYS A 65 35.12 16.46 -20.85
C LYS A 65 35.88 15.13 -20.84
N LEU A 66 35.43 14.18 -21.65
CA LEU A 66 36.18 12.94 -21.85
C LEU A 66 37.53 13.25 -22.53
N PRO A 67 38.65 12.68 -22.04
CA PRO A 67 39.92 12.74 -22.75
C PRO A 67 39.78 12.20 -24.17
N ARG A 68 40.43 12.83 -25.15
CA ARG A 68 40.26 12.55 -26.59
C ARG A 68 40.60 11.10 -27.01
N ASP A 69 41.23 10.30 -26.15
CA ASP A 69 41.88 9.03 -26.55
C ASP A 69 41.38 7.75 -25.86
N LYS A 70 40.22 7.73 -25.19
CA LYS A 70 39.66 6.47 -24.65
C LYS A 70 38.30 6.13 -25.26
N ALA A 71 38.30 5.14 -26.15
CA ALA A 71 37.09 4.47 -26.61
C ALA A 71 36.45 3.76 -25.41
N LEU A 72 35.29 4.25 -24.95
CA LEU A 72 34.43 3.55 -23.99
C LEU A 72 33.67 2.45 -24.74
N ASP A 73 33.89 1.20 -24.34
CA ASP A 73 33.16 0.04 -24.85
C ASP A 73 31.76 0.01 -24.20
N VAL A 74 30.71 0.21 -25.00
CA VAL A 74 29.37 0.65 -24.53
C VAL A 74 28.51 -0.51 -23.98
N ASN A 75 29.04 -1.73 -23.90
CA ASN A 75 28.27 -2.91 -23.51
C ASN A 75 28.43 -3.36 -22.05
N LEU A 76 29.12 -2.59 -21.20
CA LEU A 76 29.25 -2.86 -19.76
C LEU A 76 28.95 -1.58 -18.95
N PRO A 77 28.23 -1.67 -17.82
CA PRO A 77 28.12 -0.56 -16.89
C PRO A 77 29.52 -0.24 -16.32
N ALA A 78 30.18 0.77 -16.87
CA ALA A 78 31.47 1.23 -16.37
C ALA A 78 31.24 2.06 -15.09
N ILE A 79 31.80 1.60 -13.97
CA ILE A 79 31.96 2.43 -12.78
C ILE A 79 33.08 3.42 -13.10
N VAL A 80 32.74 4.69 -13.28
CA VAL A 80 33.74 5.76 -13.42
C VAL A 80 33.96 6.35 -12.04
N GLN A 81 35.13 6.08 -11.44
CA GLN A 81 35.63 6.86 -10.31
C GLN A 81 35.92 8.27 -10.82
N LEU A 82 35.31 9.27 -10.18
CA LEU A 82 35.35 10.67 -10.59
C LEU A 82 36.57 11.41 -10.03
N ASP A 83 37.71 10.73 -9.87
CA ASP A 83 38.90 11.22 -9.17
C ASP A 83 39.55 12.50 -9.75
N SER A 84 39.01 13.10 -10.82
CA SER A 84 39.61 14.28 -11.45
C SER A 84 38.66 15.21 -12.22
N LEU A 85 37.36 15.28 -11.92
CA LEU A 85 36.55 16.40 -12.43
C LEU A 85 36.69 17.60 -11.50
N PRO A 86 37.02 18.81 -12.00
CA PRO A 86 36.85 20.00 -11.18
C PRO A 86 35.37 20.11 -10.80
N PRO A 87 35.02 20.32 -9.52
CA PRO A 87 33.63 20.46 -9.10
C PRO A 87 33.13 21.79 -9.65
N VAL A 88 32.57 21.78 -10.85
CA VAL A 88 31.77 22.93 -11.34
C VAL A 88 30.33 22.71 -10.88
N ILE A 89 30.15 22.55 -9.56
CA ILE A 89 28.87 22.83 -8.92
C ILE A 89 29.06 24.22 -8.33
N GLU A 90 28.75 25.24 -9.11
CA GLU A 90 28.67 26.59 -8.56
C GLU A 90 27.47 26.64 -7.60
N PRO A 91 27.65 27.09 -6.35
CA PRO A 91 26.55 27.20 -5.42
C PRO A 91 25.55 28.24 -5.95
N GLU A 92 24.34 27.79 -6.26
CA GLU A 92 23.24 28.68 -6.65
C GLU A 92 22.82 29.53 -5.44
N GLU A 93 23.19 30.81 -5.45
CA GLU A 93 22.96 31.74 -4.33
C GLU A 93 21.47 31.85 -3.97
N ARG A 94 20.59 31.64 -4.96
CA ARG A 94 19.12 31.62 -4.79
C ARG A 94 18.66 30.52 -3.81
N TYR A 95 19.40 29.44 -3.64
CA TYR A 95 19.09 28.33 -2.71
C TYR A 95 20.02 28.29 -1.48
N SER A 96 20.49 29.45 -1.02
CA SER A 96 21.33 29.53 0.19
C SER A 96 20.63 29.00 1.44
N ARG A 97 21.41 28.56 2.44
CA ARG A 97 20.88 28.13 3.76
C ARG A 97 20.01 29.20 4.43
N LYS A 98 20.30 30.47 4.18
CA LYS A 98 19.54 31.60 4.71
C LYS A 98 18.16 31.66 4.03
N ALA A 99 18.13 31.63 2.70
CA ALA A 99 16.90 31.66 1.92
C ALA A 99 15.98 30.46 2.25
N LEU A 100 16.52 29.24 2.33
CA LEU A 100 15.74 28.06 2.71
C LEU A 100 15.17 28.14 4.14
N ARG A 101 15.90 28.77 5.09
CA ARG A 101 15.39 29.00 6.45
C ARG A 101 14.28 30.05 6.48
N GLN A 102 14.39 31.09 5.65
CA GLN A 102 13.36 32.12 5.52
C GLN A 102 12.09 31.54 4.92
N LEU A 103 12.19 30.84 3.79
CA LEU A 103 11.07 30.12 3.18
C LEU A 103 10.39 29.20 4.19
N ARG A 104 11.15 28.38 4.94
CA ARG A 104 10.58 27.50 5.95
C ARG A 104 9.79 28.25 7.03
N ARG A 105 10.27 29.42 7.46
CA ARG A 105 9.54 30.28 8.41
C ARG A 105 8.27 30.82 7.79
N ALA A 106 8.32 31.35 6.57
CA ALA A 106 7.15 31.83 5.85
C ALA A 106 6.08 30.74 5.71
N LEU A 107 6.45 29.54 5.26
CA LEU A 107 5.55 28.39 5.14
C LEU A 107 4.94 27.93 6.47
N SER A 108 5.61 28.18 7.60
CA SER A 108 5.07 27.83 8.93
C SER A 108 4.00 28.79 9.44
N THR A 109 3.77 29.91 8.74
CA THR A 109 2.82 30.96 9.14
C THR A 109 1.50 30.95 8.39
N ILE A 110 1.33 30.00 7.46
CA ILE A 110 0.13 29.85 6.61
C ILE A 110 -0.49 28.47 6.83
N SER A 111 -1.65 28.23 6.23
CA SER A 111 -2.35 26.95 6.31
C SER A 111 -1.47 25.79 5.83
N PRO A 112 -1.41 24.68 6.60
CA PRO A 112 -0.76 23.43 6.24
C PRO A 112 -1.00 22.94 4.81
N SER A 113 -2.21 23.14 4.30
CA SER A 113 -2.66 22.71 2.98
C SER A 113 -1.93 23.47 1.86
N ILE A 114 -1.87 24.79 2.00
CA ILE A 114 -1.24 25.69 1.05
C ILE A 114 0.29 25.54 1.13
N ALA A 115 0.84 25.48 2.34
CA ALA A 115 2.27 25.30 2.56
C ALA A 115 2.82 24.02 1.88
N TYR A 116 2.02 22.96 1.84
CA TYR A 116 2.36 21.71 1.15
C TYR A 116 2.59 21.92 -0.35
N HIS A 117 1.68 22.60 -1.04
CA HIS A 117 1.80 22.81 -2.50
C HIS A 117 2.87 23.85 -2.85
N LEU A 118 3.04 24.89 -2.03
CA LEU A 118 4.11 25.88 -2.20
C LEU A 118 5.50 25.27 -2.02
N GLU A 119 5.69 24.38 -1.04
CA GLU A 119 6.95 23.63 -0.96
C GLU A 119 7.12 22.68 -2.17
N GLY A 120 6.02 22.22 -2.77
CA GLY A 120 6.02 21.53 -4.06
C GLY A 120 6.60 22.39 -5.18
N ILE A 121 6.16 23.65 -5.32
CA ILE A 121 6.70 24.60 -6.30
C ILE A 121 8.21 24.81 -6.06
N ALA A 122 8.62 24.94 -4.80
CA ALA A 122 10.04 25.09 -4.43
C ALA A 122 10.88 23.88 -4.85
N ARG A 123 10.33 22.66 -4.72
CA ARG A 123 11.03 21.39 -4.99
C ARG A 123 10.96 20.95 -6.45
N ASP A 124 9.93 21.36 -7.16
CA ASP A 124 9.90 21.34 -8.62
C ASP A 124 10.85 22.38 -9.22
N LEU A 125 11.44 23.22 -8.34
CA LEU A 125 12.34 24.32 -8.58
C LEU A 125 11.72 25.46 -9.39
N SER A 126 10.41 25.41 -9.61
CA SER A 126 9.67 26.34 -10.47
C SER A 126 9.78 27.79 -10.02
N MET A 127 9.98 28.00 -8.72
CA MET A 127 10.28 29.29 -8.12
C MET A 127 11.41 29.14 -7.11
N THR A 128 12.17 30.22 -6.94
CA THR A 128 13.23 30.32 -5.94
C THR A 128 12.63 30.47 -4.53
N PRO A 129 13.39 30.15 -3.47
CA PRO A 129 12.92 30.34 -2.11
C PRO A 129 12.55 31.79 -1.76
N VAL A 130 13.21 32.77 -2.39
CA VAL A 130 12.95 34.20 -2.17
C VAL A 130 11.66 34.63 -2.85
N GLU A 131 11.42 34.22 -4.10
CA GLU A 131 10.16 34.50 -4.81
C GLU A 131 8.97 33.86 -4.09
N LEU A 132 9.14 32.64 -3.56
CA LEU A 132 8.09 31.98 -2.77
C LEU A 132 7.84 32.66 -1.43
N GLU A 133 8.88 33.17 -0.77
CA GLU A 133 8.71 33.99 0.45
C GLU A 133 7.87 35.24 0.14
N GLN A 134 8.16 35.93 -0.97
CA GLN A 134 7.37 37.08 -1.42
C GLN A 134 5.92 36.69 -1.76
N LEU A 135 5.72 35.59 -2.49
CA LEU A 135 4.38 35.07 -2.80
C LEU A 135 3.57 34.80 -1.53
N VAL A 136 4.20 34.20 -0.53
CA VAL A 136 3.57 33.92 0.77
C VAL A 136 3.16 35.21 1.48
N GLU A 137 4.08 36.17 1.60
CA GLU A 137 3.84 37.41 2.37
C GLU A 137 2.85 38.35 1.68
N PHE A 138 2.93 38.52 0.36
CA PHE A 138 2.17 39.54 -0.38
C PHE A 138 0.87 39.04 -1.00
N HIS A 139 0.70 37.73 -1.22
CA HIS A 139 -0.52 37.19 -1.85
C HIS A 139 -1.23 36.17 -0.97
N ILE A 140 -0.54 35.14 -0.47
CA ILE A 140 -1.19 34.04 0.25
C ILE A 140 -1.75 34.51 1.59
N LYS A 141 -0.95 35.19 2.43
CA LYS A 141 -1.41 35.69 3.73
C LYS A 141 -2.60 36.66 3.60
N PRO A 142 -2.59 37.65 2.68
CA PRO A 142 -3.77 38.47 2.41
C PRO A 142 -5.01 37.66 1.99
N CYS A 143 -4.83 36.62 1.16
CA CYS A 143 -5.93 35.74 0.76
C CYS A 143 -6.53 34.97 1.95
N GLU A 144 -5.70 34.41 2.84
CA GLU A 144 -6.17 33.72 4.06
C GLU A 144 -6.86 34.68 5.04
N ALA A 145 -6.44 35.95 5.07
CA ALA A 145 -7.07 36.98 5.88
C ALA A 145 -8.38 37.54 5.28
N THR A 146 -8.69 37.21 4.02
CA THR A 146 -9.87 37.74 3.32
C THR A 146 -11.13 36.98 3.75
N VAL A 147 -12.05 37.71 4.39
CA VAL A 147 -13.33 37.15 4.86
C VAL A 147 -14.15 36.61 3.69
N GLY A 148 -14.47 35.31 3.73
CA GLY A 148 -15.31 34.63 2.73
C GLY A 148 -14.55 33.80 1.70
N LEU A 149 -13.21 33.88 1.66
CA LEU A 149 -12.38 32.95 0.89
C LEU A 149 -12.07 31.73 1.76
N VAL A 150 -12.36 30.53 1.27
CA VAL A 150 -12.10 29.27 2.00
C VAL A 150 -10.73 28.74 1.61
N ASP A 151 -9.96 28.20 2.57
CA ASP A 151 -8.66 27.54 2.34
C ASP A 151 -8.66 26.58 1.14
N ALA A 152 -9.75 25.83 0.95
CA ALA A 152 -9.90 24.92 -0.19
C ALA A 152 -9.80 25.62 -1.55
N THR A 153 -10.37 26.82 -1.68
CA THR A 153 -10.28 27.61 -2.92
C THR A 153 -8.85 28.11 -3.12
N ILE A 154 -8.18 28.56 -2.06
CA ILE A 154 -6.77 28.99 -2.14
C ILE A 154 -5.88 27.79 -2.52
N GLU A 155 -6.13 26.61 -1.95
CA GLU A 155 -5.44 25.37 -2.29
C GLU A 155 -5.59 25.05 -3.78
N GLU A 156 -6.79 25.10 -4.33
CA GLU A 156 -7.05 24.86 -5.76
C GLU A 156 -6.31 25.84 -6.68
N ILE A 157 -6.26 27.13 -6.30
CA ILE A 157 -5.50 28.16 -7.05
C ILE A 157 -4.01 27.82 -7.06
N VAL A 158 -3.44 27.42 -5.92
CA VAL A 158 -2.02 27.07 -5.83
C VAL A 158 -1.70 25.77 -6.59
N ILE A 159 -2.62 24.80 -6.60
CA ILE A 159 -2.51 23.58 -7.41
C ILE A 159 -2.45 23.95 -8.90
N GLU A 160 -3.34 24.82 -9.37
CA GLU A 160 -3.39 25.25 -10.76
C GLU A 160 -2.14 26.05 -11.14
N LEU A 161 -1.70 26.97 -10.28
CA LEU A 161 -0.46 27.73 -10.45
C LEU A 161 0.75 26.78 -10.59
N ARG A 162 0.86 25.79 -9.70
CA ARG A 162 1.94 24.79 -9.76
C ARG A 162 1.88 24.00 -11.08
N ALA A 163 0.70 23.61 -11.55
CA ALA A 163 0.53 22.87 -12.79
C ALA A 163 1.02 23.68 -14.00
N LYS A 164 0.60 24.95 -14.11
CA LYS A 164 1.07 25.88 -15.16
C LYS A 164 2.59 26.05 -15.14
N LEU A 165 3.16 26.34 -13.98
CA LEU A 165 4.61 26.49 -13.83
C LEU A 165 5.40 25.25 -14.26
N VAL A 166 4.86 24.05 -14.00
CA VAL A 166 5.48 22.79 -14.44
C VAL A 166 5.37 22.59 -15.95
N GLU A 167 4.25 22.98 -16.58
CA GLU A 167 4.09 22.94 -18.04
C GLU A 167 5.01 23.92 -18.76
N ASP A 168 5.09 25.16 -18.29
CA ASP A 168 6.00 26.18 -18.81
C ASP A 168 7.46 25.68 -18.75
N ARG A 169 7.82 25.01 -17.65
CA ARG A 169 9.14 24.40 -17.52
C ARG A 169 9.40 23.26 -18.48
N LYS A 170 8.41 22.40 -18.73
CA LYS A 170 8.56 21.34 -19.74
C LYS A 170 8.77 21.95 -21.12
N ALA A 171 8.00 22.97 -21.48
CA ALA A 171 8.16 23.69 -22.74
C ALA A 171 9.55 24.33 -22.87
N LEU A 172 10.05 24.98 -21.82
CA LEU A 172 11.40 25.52 -21.78
C LEU A 172 12.48 24.43 -21.87
N ALA A 173 12.31 23.30 -21.20
CA ALA A 173 13.22 22.17 -21.29
C ALA A 173 13.26 21.58 -22.71
N ASP A 174 12.12 21.51 -23.40
CA ASP A 174 12.04 21.07 -24.79
C ASP A 174 12.74 22.07 -25.73
N LEU A 175 12.56 23.39 -25.51
CA LEU A 175 13.29 24.43 -26.25
C LEU A 175 14.81 24.33 -26.05
N LEU A 176 15.26 24.06 -24.82
CA LEU A 176 16.68 23.84 -24.51
C LEU A 176 17.20 22.60 -25.24
N GLN A 177 16.46 21.48 -25.22
CA GLN A 177 16.83 20.25 -25.93
C GLN A 177 16.91 20.46 -27.45
N LEU A 178 16.07 21.34 -28.00
CA LEU A 178 16.09 21.74 -29.40
C LEU A 178 17.19 22.77 -29.72
N GLY A 179 17.96 23.22 -28.72
CA GLY A 179 19.01 24.24 -28.87
C GLY A 179 18.47 25.62 -29.21
N ARG A 180 17.20 25.90 -28.91
CA ARG A 180 16.52 27.17 -29.20
C ARG A 180 16.77 28.24 -28.14
N ILE A 181 17.13 27.82 -26.93
CA ILE A 181 17.52 28.69 -25.82
C ILE A 181 18.83 28.16 -25.21
N SER A 182 19.61 29.04 -24.63
CA SER A 182 20.83 28.71 -23.89
C SER A 182 20.53 28.40 -22.42
N PRO A 183 21.41 27.66 -21.71
CA PRO A 183 21.27 27.41 -20.27
C PRO A 183 21.19 28.70 -19.44
N LYS A 184 21.86 29.78 -19.89
CA LYS A 184 21.83 31.08 -19.22
C LYS A 184 20.47 31.77 -19.41
N GLU A 185 19.95 31.78 -20.63
CA GLU A 185 18.60 32.29 -20.91
C GLU A 185 17.52 31.53 -20.13
N LEU A 186 17.69 30.22 -19.94
CA LEU A 186 16.80 29.41 -19.09
C LEU A 186 16.86 29.81 -17.61
N GLN A 187 18.04 30.20 -17.11
CA GLN A 187 18.24 30.63 -15.72
C GLN A 187 17.72 32.04 -15.44
N ASP A 188 17.69 32.88 -16.46
CA ASP A 188 17.25 34.28 -16.44
C ASP A 188 15.74 34.43 -16.76
N VAL A 189 15.01 33.33 -17.00
CA VAL A 189 13.55 33.36 -17.16
C VAL A 189 12.93 33.81 -15.84
N VAL A 190 12.31 34.99 -15.86
CA VAL A 190 11.49 35.51 -14.77
C VAL A 190 10.03 35.26 -15.13
N PHE A 191 9.31 34.55 -14.26
CA PHE A 191 7.87 34.38 -14.38
C PHE A 191 7.18 35.59 -13.75
N ASP A 192 6.18 36.16 -14.44
CA ASP A 192 5.28 37.15 -13.83
C ASP A 192 4.31 36.42 -12.90
N ILE A 193 4.70 36.33 -11.63
CA ILE A 193 3.99 35.58 -10.61
C ILE A 193 2.59 36.15 -10.37
N GLU A 194 2.43 37.48 -10.42
CA GLU A 194 1.13 38.13 -10.21
C GLU A 194 0.16 37.78 -11.33
N GLN A 195 0.62 37.89 -12.58
CA GLN A 195 -0.18 37.52 -13.74
C GLN A 195 -0.56 36.03 -13.69
N GLN A 196 0.40 35.13 -13.46
CA GLN A 196 0.14 33.70 -13.44
C GLN A 196 -0.79 33.26 -12.31
N ALA A 197 -0.66 33.88 -11.12
CA ALA A 197 -1.55 33.63 -10.00
C ALA A 197 -2.97 34.10 -10.29
N GLU A 198 -3.16 35.27 -10.90
CA GLU A 198 -4.48 35.78 -11.26
C GLU A 198 -5.12 34.93 -12.37
N GLU A 199 -4.36 34.51 -13.38
CA GLU A 199 -4.89 33.60 -14.39
C GLU A 199 -5.29 32.23 -13.80
N ALA A 200 -4.48 31.67 -12.89
CA ALA A 200 -4.81 30.44 -12.18
C ALA A 200 -6.11 30.61 -11.37
N ARG A 201 -6.27 31.76 -10.72
CA ARG A 201 -7.49 32.13 -10.01
C ARG A 201 -8.71 32.22 -10.93
N GLN A 202 -8.59 32.85 -12.09
CA GLN A 202 -9.68 32.92 -13.07
C GLN A 202 -10.10 31.52 -13.54
N VAL A 203 -9.15 30.64 -13.86
CA VAL A 203 -9.46 29.25 -14.26
C VAL A 203 -10.21 28.50 -13.17
N VAL A 204 -9.82 28.65 -11.90
CA VAL A 204 -10.52 28.00 -10.76
C VAL A 204 -11.94 28.55 -10.61
N LEU A 205 -12.13 29.86 -10.75
CA LEU A 205 -13.46 30.49 -10.69
C LEU A 205 -14.36 30.05 -11.86
N GLU A 206 -13.84 30.02 -13.09
CA GLU A 206 -14.56 29.51 -14.27
C GLU A 206 -14.97 28.04 -14.10
N ARG A 207 -14.08 27.20 -13.55
CA ARG A 207 -14.41 25.79 -13.23
C ARG A 207 -15.52 25.66 -12.20
N ALA A 208 -15.59 26.58 -11.24
CA ALA A 208 -16.66 26.61 -10.24
C ALA A 208 -18.02 27.03 -10.85
N GLU A 209 -18.02 27.84 -11.93
CA GLU A 209 -19.24 28.24 -12.64
C GLU A 209 -19.77 27.16 -13.59
N ILE A 210 -18.90 26.33 -14.18
CA ILE A 210 -19.26 25.26 -15.14
C ILE A 210 -19.63 23.95 -14.42
N ASP A 211 -20.34 23.97 -13.29
CA ASP A 211 -20.70 22.74 -12.54
C ASP A 211 -21.72 21.86 -13.29
N LEU A 212 -21.24 21.14 -14.31
CA LEU A 212 -21.93 20.12 -15.09
C LEU A 212 -22.13 18.81 -14.30
N THR A 213 -21.53 18.70 -13.10
CA THR A 213 -21.48 17.46 -12.32
C THR A 213 -22.41 17.44 -11.11
N GLY A 214 -23.04 18.57 -10.77
CA GLY A 214 -23.80 18.72 -9.53
C GLY A 214 -22.94 18.55 -8.27
N ALA A 215 -21.62 18.73 -8.38
CA ALA A 215 -20.68 18.55 -7.27
C ALA A 215 -20.91 19.61 -6.18
N ALA A 216 -21.34 20.82 -6.54
CA ALA A 216 -21.74 21.85 -5.60
C ALA A 216 -23.05 21.50 -4.85
N ALA A 217 -23.98 20.79 -5.51
CA ALA A 217 -25.19 20.27 -4.85
C ALA A 217 -24.88 19.10 -3.90
N ALA A 218 -23.94 18.23 -4.26
CA ALA A 218 -23.42 17.19 -3.38
C ALA A 218 -22.60 17.78 -2.20
N ALA A 219 -21.90 18.89 -2.42
CA ALA A 219 -21.19 19.63 -1.38
C ALA A 219 -22.13 20.28 -0.36
N LYS A 220 -23.31 20.76 -0.77
CA LYS A 220 -24.34 21.28 0.16
C LYS A 220 -24.97 20.20 1.04
N ASN A 221 -24.91 18.93 0.65
CA ASN A 221 -25.33 17.77 1.45
C ASN A 221 -24.21 17.18 2.35
N LYS A 222 -23.05 17.85 2.49
CA LYS A 222 -21.88 17.42 3.29
C LYS A 222 -22.07 17.45 4.82
N LYS A 223 -23.14 16.85 5.34
CA LYS A 223 -23.14 16.34 6.72
C LYS A 223 -23.06 14.82 6.81
N VAL A 224 -23.10 14.09 5.67
CA VAL A 224 -23.33 12.63 5.69
C VAL A 224 -22.26 11.78 4.97
N ALA A 225 -21.20 12.36 4.38
CA ALA A 225 -20.27 11.59 3.52
C ALA A 225 -18.78 11.60 3.93
N ILE A 226 -18.45 11.53 5.23
CA ILE A 226 -17.04 11.47 5.71
C ILE A 226 -16.52 10.02 5.89
N SER A 227 -17.30 8.99 5.57
CA SER A 227 -17.17 7.73 6.32
C SER A 227 -16.37 6.58 5.70
N GLU A 228 -15.96 6.64 4.43
CA GLU A 228 -15.09 5.59 3.82
C GLU A 228 -13.74 6.11 3.32
N HIS A 229 -13.65 7.36 2.87
CA HIS A 229 -12.44 7.91 2.28
C HIS A 229 -12.05 9.24 2.92
N ILE A 230 -10.74 9.51 2.92
CA ILE A 230 -10.14 10.71 3.47
C ILE A 230 -9.11 11.27 2.50
N TRP A 231 -9.05 12.59 2.41
CA TRP A 231 -8.00 13.25 1.65
C TRP A 231 -6.71 13.25 2.44
N CYS A 232 -5.64 12.76 1.84
CA CYS A 232 -4.32 12.69 2.46
C CYS A 232 -3.27 13.32 1.56
N ARG A 233 -2.28 13.94 2.21
CA ARG A 233 -1.10 14.50 1.54
C ARG A 233 0.02 13.47 1.49
N SER A 234 0.72 13.40 0.36
CA SER A 234 1.65 12.30 0.09
C SER A 234 2.91 12.78 -0.61
N ILE A 235 4.06 12.49 0.00
CA ILE A 235 5.36 12.74 -0.59
C ILE A 235 6.07 11.45 -1.00
N ILE A 236 6.93 11.55 -2.00
CA ILE A 236 7.93 10.53 -2.31
C ILE A 236 9.26 10.98 -1.71
N TYR A 237 9.90 10.12 -0.94
CA TYR A 237 11.20 10.36 -0.34
C TYR A 237 12.22 9.39 -0.95
N THR A 238 13.35 9.90 -1.43
CA THR A 238 14.32 9.11 -2.19
C THR A 238 15.60 8.81 -1.39
N PRO A 239 16.43 7.82 -1.80
CA PRO A 239 17.66 7.46 -1.10
C PRO A 239 18.66 8.61 -0.99
N SER A 240 18.56 9.58 -1.89
CA SER A 240 19.43 10.74 -1.88
C SER A 240 18.93 11.86 -0.96
N GLY A 241 17.75 11.68 -0.35
CA GLY A 241 17.12 12.64 0.57
C GLY A 241 16.17 13.62 -0.12
N THR A 242 15.95 13.48 -1.42
CA THR A 242 15.05 14.33 -2.20
C THR A 242 13.60 14.04 -1.83
N ILE A 243 12.79 15.09 -1.71
CA ILE A 243 11.34 14.96 -1.50
C ILE A 243 10.65 15.44 -2.76
N ARG A 244 9.72 14.64 -3.24
CA ARG A 244 8.85 15.00 -4.34
C ARG A 244 7.43 15.07 -3.84
N VAL A 245 6.81 16.22 -4.10
CA VAL A 245 5.49 16.54 -3.59
C VAL A 245 4.46 15.99 -4.54
N GLY A 246 3.77 14.93 -4.12
CA GLY A 246 2.66 14.36 -4.87
C GLY A 246 1.41 15.24 -4.82
N GLY A 247 0.38 14.87 -5.56
CA GLY A 247 -0.93 15.51 -5.45
C GLY A 247 -1.65 15.18 -4.13
N ARG A 248 -2.81 15.79 -3.95
CA ARG A 248 -3.78 15.41 -2.92
C ARG A 248 -4.41 14.08 -3.32
N ILE A 249 -4.32 13.05 -2.47
CA ILE A 249 -4.78 11.70 -2.82
C ILE A 249 -5.96 11.33 -1.94
N LEU A 250 -7.02 10.81 -2.56
CA LEU A 250 -8.16 10.24 -1.85
C LEU A 250 -7.82 8.81 -1.43
N GLU A 251 -7.74 8.58 -0.13
CA GLU A 251 -7.38 7.29 0.45
C GLU A 251 -8.53 6.69 1.24
N LYS A 252 -8.52 5.36 1.37
CA LYS A 252 -9.49 4.69 2.23
C LYS A 252 -9.17 4.99 3.70
N SER A 253 -10.18 5.45 4.41
CA SER A 253 -10.12 5.87 5.79
C SER A 253 -9.76 4.72 6.74
N ASN A 254 -9.21 5.06 7.91
CA ASN A 254 -8.99 4.13 9.01
C ASN A 254 -9.43 4.76 10.34
N ALA A 255 -9.62 3.92 11.36
CA ALA A 255 -10.20 4.34 12.63
C ALA A 255 -9.36 5.37 13.38
N VAL A 256 -8.03 5.31 13.25
CA VAL A 256 -7.12 6.27 13.90
C VAL A 256 -7.26 7.63 13.26
N LEU A 257 -7.22 7.69 11.93
CA LEU A 257 -7.42 8.93 11.19
C LEU A 257 -8.81 9.50 11.48
N ARG A 258 -9.90 8.73 11.34
CA ARG A 258 -11.27 9.22 11.65
C ARG A 258 -11.36 9.90 13.01
N LYS A 259 -10.79 9.27 14.05
CA LYS A 259 -10.77 9.84 15.40
C LYS A 259 -10.13 11.22 15.45
N TYR A 260 -8.99 11.43 14.81
CA TYR A 260 -8.28 12.71 14.84
C TYR A 260 -8.79 13.71 13.80
N TYR A 261 -9.56 13.28 12.80
CA TYR A 261 -10.28 14.16 11.88
C TYR A 261 -11.54 14.77 12.52
N GLU A 262 -12.24 14.03 13.38
CA GLU A 262 -13.51 14.46 13.99
C GLU A 262 -13.33 15.38 15.22
N LEU A 263 -12.16 15.34 15.88
CA LEU A 263 -11.94 15.98 17.18
C LEU A 263 -11.49 17.44 17.11
N VAL A 264 -11.21 18.01 15.93
CA VAL A 264 -10.67 19.37 15.85
C VAL A 264 -11.49 20.23 14.89
N ASP A 265 -12.36 21.08 15.45
CA ASP A 265 -13.26 22.01 14.74
C ASP A 265 -12.54 23.00 13.81
N HIS A 266 -11.22 23.13 13.91
CA HIS A 266 -10.39 24.08 13.16
C HIS A 266 -9.44 23.44 12.13
N HIS A 267 -9.44 22.11 11.95
CA HIS A 267 -8.58 21.47 10.95
C HIS A 267 -9.39 20.93 9.77
N GLN A 268 -9.35 21.66 8.66
CA GLN A 268 -9.77 21.13 7.37
C GLN A 268 -8.73 20.07 6.93
N GLU A 269 -9.05 18.79 7.10
CA GLU A 269 -8.46 17.67 6.33
C GLU A 269 -7.00 17.24 6.69
N SER A 270 -6.80 16.40 7.73
CA SER A 270 -5.51 15.70 8.04
C SER A 270 -4.23 16.52 8.00
N ASP A 271 -4.27 17.80 8.31
CA ASP A 271 -3.09 18.64 8.17
C ASP A 271 -1.84 18.12 8.88
N HIS A 272 -2.03 17.37 9.97
CA HIS A 272 -0.96 16.78 10.76
C HIS A 272 -0.45 15.44 10.23
N PHE A 273 -1.16 14.73 9.35
CA PHE A 273 -0.73 13.43 8.86
C PHE A 273 -0.11 13.55 7.46
N LEU A 274 1.06 12.96 7.30
CA LEU A 274 1.79 12.94 6.03
C LEU A 274 2.07 11.49 5.65
N ARG A 275 1.66 11.11 4.44
CA ARG A 275 2.08 9.84 3.87
C ARG A 275 3.41 10.01 3.16
N VAL A 276 4.32 9.09 3.41
CA VAL A 276 5.67 9.09 2.82
C VAL A 276 5.90 7.77 2.14
N THR A 277 6.22 7.82 0.84
CA THR A 277 6.55 6.63 0.04
C THR A 277 8.03 6.63 -0.27
N PHE A 278 8.74 5.56 0.06
CA PHE A 278 10.16 5.44 -0.28
C PHE A 278 10.33 4.83 -1.67
N ARG A 279 10.83 5.62 -2.62
CA ARG A 279 11.05 5.23 -4.02
C ARG A 279 12.42 5.70 -4.51
N ASP A 280 12.87 5.12 -5.61
CA ASP A 280 14.10 5.56 -6.28
C ASP A 280 13.89 6.95 -6.94
N GLU A 281 14.98 7.58 -7.39
CA GLU A 281 14.95 8.95 -7.95
C GLU A 281 14.05 9.07 -9.20
N ASP A 282 13.95 7.99 -9.98
CA ASP A 282 13.09 7.84 -11.14
C ASP A 282 11.65 7.43 -10.78
N GLU A 283 11.31 7.40 -9.49
CA GLU A 283 10.04 6.92 -8.92
C GLU A 283 9.81 5.41 -9.05
N ALA A 284 10.83 4.65 -9.47
CA ALA A 284 10.76 3.20 -9.44
C ALA A 284 10.76 2.69 -8.00
N MET A 285 10.30 1.47 -7.83
CA MET A 285 10.39 0.77 -6.55
C MET A 285 11.86 0.48 -6.25
N LEU A 286 12.36 0.88 -5.07
CA LEU A 286 13.74 0.61 -4.60
C LEU A 286 14.09 -0.89 -4.58
N LEU A 287 14.63 -1.47 -5.64
CA LEU A 287 14.93 -2.90 -5.60
C LEU A 287 16.09 -3.19 -4.60
N PRO A 288 16.10 -4.36 -3.95
CA PRO A 288 17.30 -4.82 -3.22
C PRO A 288 18.51 -4.73 -4.16
N SER A 289 19.50 -3.90 -3.86
CA SER A 289 20.75 -3.89 -4.64
C SER A 289 21.80 -4.76 -3.98
N SER A 290 22.73 -5.24 -4.81
CA SER A 290 23.90 -6.01 -4.41
C SER A 290 25.12 -5.13 -4.04
N GLY A 291 24.93 -3.82 -3.81
CA GLY A 291 26.04 -2.86 -3.71
C GLY A 291 26.06 -2.00 -2.43
N ALA A 292 27.21 -1.99 -1.75
CA ALA A 292 27.49 -1.16 -0.57
C ALA A 292 27.20 0.37 -0.67
N PRO A 293 27.23 1.03 -1.85
CA PRO A 293 26.93 2.46 -1.95
C PRO A 293 25.46 2.82 -1.65
N GLN A 294 24.50 1.99 -2.11
CA GLN A 294 23.07 2.28 -1.91
C GLN A 294 22.68 2.14 -0.43
N ASP A 295 23.25 1.14 0.26
CA ASP A 295 23.02 0.94 1.70
C ASP A 295 23.49 2.15 2.51
N LYS A 296 24.66 2.72 2.16
CA LYS A 296 25.17 3.93 2.81
C LYS A 296 24.26 5.14 2.58
N LEU A 297 23.70 5.31 1.38
CA LEU A 297 22.74 6.37 1.09
C LEU A 297 21.45 6.20 1.90
N LEU A 298 20.87 5.01 1.88
CA LEU A 298 19.65 4.69 2.64
C LEU A 298 19.86 4.84 4.15
N GLN A 299 21.03 4.45 4.67
CA GLN A 299 21.43 4.71 6.04
C GLN A 299 21.58 6.21 6.33
N GLY A 300 22.19 6.98 5.42
CA GLY A 300 22.45 8.40 5.61
C GLY A 300 21.20 9.30 5.53
N SER A 301 20.22 8.94 4.70
CA SER A 301 19.03 9.76 4.43
C SER A 301 17.75 9.15 4.99
N VAL A 302 17.38 7.94 4.58
CA VAL A 302 16.11 7.29 4.93
C VAL A 302 16.07 6.92 6.40
N ALA A 303 17.16 6.35 6.93
CA ALA A 303 17.25 6.07 8.37
C ALA A 303 17.12 7.36 9.19
N LYS A 304 17.78 8.43 8.74
CA LYS A 304 17.68 9.73 9.38
C LYS A 304 16.26 10.29 9.32
N ALA A 305 15.58 10.19 8.18
CA ALA A 305 14.19 10.62 8.04
C ALA A 305 13.26 9.85 8.99
N LEU A 306 13.43 8.53 9.12
CA LEU A 306 12.64 7.69 10.02
C LEU A 306 12.94 7.95 11.50
N LYS A 307 14.20 8.22 11.87
CA LYS A 307 14.64 8.42 13.25
C LYS A 307 14.46 9.85 13.74
N ASP A 308 14.90 10.83 12.96
CA ASP A 308 14.90 12.25 13.34
C ASP A 308 13.63 12.98 12.91
N GLY A 309 12.86 12.40 11.98
CA GLY A 309 11.70 13.00 11.35
C GLY A 309 12.02 13.78 10.06
N ILE A 310 10.97 14.15 9.34
CA ILE A 310 11.04 14.89 8.07
C ILE A 310 10.61 16.33 8.30
N SER A 311 11.41 17.27 7.81
CA SER A 311 11.05 18.69 7.78
C SER A 311 10.39 19.03 6.44
N PHE A 312 9.12 19.41 6.47
CA PHE A 312 8.32 19.64 5.27
C PHE A 312 7.14 20.57 5.59
N ALA A 313 6.72 21.40 4.64
CA ALA A 313 5.66 22.40 4.72
C ALA A 313 5.72 23.23 6.01
N GLY A 314 6.90 23.79 6.31
CA GLY A 314 7.13 24.59 7.52
C GLY A 314 7.17 23.81 8.85
N ARG A 315 6.88 22.50 8.83
CA ARG A 315 6.67 21.68 10.03
C ARG A 315 7.68 20.55 10.16
N LYS A 316 7.66 19.87 11.30
CA LYS A 316 8.45 18.66 11.56
C LYS A 316 7.51 17.48 11.76
N PHE A 317 7.66 16.49 10.91
CA PHE A 317 6.87 15.27 10.88
C PHE A 317 7.68 14.13 11.50
N GLU A 318 7.11 13.44 12.49
CA GLU A 318 7.70 12.31 13.20
C GLU A 318 7.18 10.99 12.64
N PHE A 319 8.06 9.98 12.51
CA PHE A 319 7.65 8.67 12.05
C PHE A 319 6.60 8.08 12.99
N LEU A 320 5.43 7.71 12.46
CA LEU A 320 4.29 7.25 13.23
C LEU A 320 4.17 5.73 13.20
N ALA A 321 3.95 5.17 12.01
CA ALA A 321 3.79 3.74 11.77
C ALA A 321 3.90 3.46 10.27
N CYS A 322 4.14 2.21 9.88
CA CYS A 322 4.05 1.84 8.48
C CYS A 322 2.57 1.77 8.03
N VAL A 323 2.30 2.03 6.75
CA VAL A 323 0.95 1.91 6.22
C VAL A 323 0.59 0.42 6.11
N SER A 324 -0.63 0.05 6.53
CA SER A 324 -1.18 -1.27 6.25
C SER A 324 -2.25 -1.20 5.16
N LEU A 325 -1.85 -1.24 3.88
CA LEU A 325 -2.79 -1.39 2.76
C LEU A 325 -3.20 -2.85 2.62
N ARG A 326 -4.18 -3.31 3.42
CA ARG A 326 -4.94 -4.52 3.08
C ARG A 326 -5.98 -4.16 2.03
N GLN A 327 -5.54 -4.06 0.78
CA GLN A 327 -6.46 -3.99 -0.36
C GLN A 327 -7.37 -5.23 -0.30
N PRO A 328 -8.71 -5.09 -0.47
CA PRO A 328 -9.54 -6.24 -0.77
C PRO A 328 -8.97 -6.91 -2.02
N ILE A 329 -9.00 -8.24 -2.06
CA ILE A 329 -8.37 -9.16 -3.02
C ILE A 329 -8.64 -8.86 -4.53
N ARG A 330 -9.30 -7.77 -4.90
CA ARG A 330 -9.85 -7.53 -6.24
C ARG A 330 -9.45 -6.23 -6.97
N ALA A 331 -8.59 -5.34 -6.45
CA ALA A 331 -8.35 -4.06 -7.14
C ALA A 331 -6.89 -3.75 -7.50
N SER A 332 -6.77 -3.22 -8.72
CA SER A 332 -5.60 -2.67 -9.42
C SER A 332 -4.65 -3.67 -10.08
N ALA A 333 -4.50 -3.45 -11.38
CA ALA A 333 -3.88 -4.34 -12.31
C ALA A 333 -2.44 -3.90 -12.67
N ASP A 334 -1.88 -2.84 -12.10
CA ASP A 334 -0.68 -2.23 -12.70
C ASP A 334 0.70 -2.56 -12.12
N LEU A 335 0.84 -3.43 -11.11
CA LEU A 335 2.20 -3.81 -10.65
C LEU A 335 2.30 -5.20 -9.98
N ALA A 336 1.49 -6.17 -10.41
CA ALA A 336 1.24 -7.40 -9.65
C ALA A 336 1.77 -8.71 -10.29
N SER A 337 2.95 -8.68 -10.92
CA SER A 337 3.67 -9.92 -11.27
C SER A 337 4.51 -10.46 -10.10
N CYS A 338 5.07 -9.58 -9.25
CA CYS A 338 5.76 -9.92 -7.99
C CYS A 338 4.86 -9.76 -6.74
N ALA A 339 3.75 -9.00 -6.83
CA ALA A 339 2.96 -8.58 -5.67
C ALA A 339 2.00 -9.63 -5.07
N GLN A 340 2.04 -10.88 -5.53
CA GLN A 340 1.13 -11.93 -5.05
C GLN A 340 1.57 -12.60 -3.73
N LEU A 341 2.82 -12.38 -3.28
CA LEU A 341 3.37 -13.09 -2.11
C LEU A 341 3.56 -12.26 -0.84
N SER A 342 3.59 -10.93 -0.94
CA SER A 342 3.69 -10.08 0.25
C SER A 342 2.29 -9.88 0.83
N GLN A 343 1.83 -10.62 1.84
CA GLN A 343 0.50 -10.40 2.47
C GLN A 343 0.46 -9.17 3.40
N SER A 344 1.58 -8.44 3.54
CA SER A 344 1.70 -7.26 4.40
C SER A 344 1.30 -5.97 3.68
N GLY A 345 0.85 -4.96 4.43
CA GLY A 345 0.54 -3.65 3.86
C GLY A 345 1.78 -2.79 3.54
N LEU A 346 2.99 -3.34 3.71
CA LEU A 346 4.28 -2.72 3.43
C LEU A 346 4.66 -2.74 1.92
N ARG A 347 3.79 -3.26 1.05
CA ARG A 347 4.02 -3.44 -0.41
C ARG A 347 4.49 -2.17 -1.10
N ASP A 348 3.85 -1.05 -0.79
CA ASP A 348 4.15 0.23 -1.45
C ASP A 348 5.25 1.01 -0.73
N ARG A 349 5.85 0.43 0.34
CA ARG A 349 6.90 1.07 1.14
C ARG A 349 6.48 2.45 1.63
N MET A 350 5.21 2.50 2.00
CA MET A 350 4.55 3.68 2.51
C MET A 350 4.55 3.65 4.02
N VAL A 351 4.79 4.80 4.62
CA VAL A 351 4.70 5.02 6.06
C VAL A 351 3.91 6.29 6.36
N TRP A 352 3.29 6.30 7.53
CA TRP A 352 2.69 7.49 8.11
C TRP A 352 3.71 8.24 8.93
N PHE A 353 3.71 9.55 8.76
CA PHE A 353 4.32 10.49 9.67
C PHE A 353 3.26 11.43 10.23
N VAL A 354 3.55 12.05 11.37
CA VAL A 354 2.67 13.01 12.02
C VAL A 354 3.41 14.24 12.52
N ALA A 355 2.88 15.43 12.25
CA ALA A 355 3.34 16.67 12.85
C ALA A 355 2.69 16.85 14.23
N PRO A 356 3.43 17.17 15.30
CA PRO A 356 2.84 17.40 16.61
C PRO A 356 1.92 18.62 16.65
N TRP A 357 0.85 18.55 17.43
CA TRP A 357 -0.04 19.69 17.71
C TRP A 357 -0.50 19.70 19.17
N GLN A 358 -1.04 20.85 19.61
CA GLN A 358 -1.68 20.95 20.92
C GLN A 358 -3.17 20.67 20.79
N ASP A 359 -3.68 19.84 21.67
CA ASP A 359 -5.08 19.48 21.81
C ASP A 359 -5.52 19.81 23.25
N GLU A 360 -6.79 20.11 23.45
CA GLU A 360 -7.37 20.24 24.78
C GLU A 360 -8.29 19.05 25.02
N ASP A 361 -8.13 18.41 26.18
CA ASP A 361 -9.07 17.36 26.53
C ASP A 361 -10.43 17.91 26.95
N LYS A 362 -11.41 17.01 27.12
CA LYS A 362 -12.77 17.35 27.58
C LYS A 362 -12.84 18.06 28.94
N HIS A 363 -11.72 18.13 29.67
CA HIS A 363 -11.58 18.81 30.96
C HIS A 363 -10.74 20.10 30.85
N GLY A 364 -10.41 20.55 29.63
CA GLY A 364 -9.60 21.75 29.37
C GLY A 364 -8.12 21.58 29.66
N THR A 365 -7.63 20.34 29.80
CA THR A 365 -6.20 20.08 30.02
C THR A 365 -5.48 20.05 28.68
N ALA A 366 -4.57 21.01 28.48
CA ALA A 366 -3.71 21.04 27.30
C ALA A 366 -2.81 19.79 27.25
N ARG A 367 -2.78 19.14 26.09
CA ARG A 367 -1.93 17.97 25.82
C ARG A 367 -1.34 18.07 24.42
N THR A 368 -0.10 17.63 24.28
CA THR A 368 0.55 17.55 22.97
C THR A 368 0.27 16.19 22.35
N ILE A 369 -0.38 16.19 21.18
CA ILE A 369 -0.55 14.99 20.37
C ILE A 369 0.67 14.90 19.44
N ASN A 370 1.46 13.84 19.60
CA ASN A 370 2.62 13.53 18.76
C ASN A 370 2.63 12.03 18.40
N ALA A 371 3.66 11.57 17.70
CA ALA A 371 3.72 10.18 17.23
C ALA A 371 3.71 9.17 18.39
N ASP A 372 4.42 9.47 19.47
CA ASP A 372 4.49 8.62 20.66
C ASP A 372 3.15 8.53 21.40
N PHE A 373 2.46 9.66 21.55
CA PHE A 373 1.13 9.71 22.16
C PHE A 373 0.12 8.84 21.40
N ILE A 374 0.10 8.95 20.07
CA ILE A 374 -0.81 8.16 19.23
C ILE A 374 -0.52 6.66 19.37
N ARG A 375 0.75 6.25 19.31
CA ARG A 375 1.16 4.84 19.46
C ARG A 375 0.79 4.26 20.83
N LYS A 376 1.11 4.98 21.91
CA LYS A 376 0.75 4.59 23.28
C LYS A 376 -0.76 4.42 23.47
N ARG A 377 -1.56 5.10 22.64
CA ARG A 377 -3.02 5.02 22.72
C ARG A 377 -3.60 3.74 22.14
N PHE A 378 -2.86 3.01 21.30
CA PHE A 378 -3.32 1.75 20.74
C PHE A 378 -3.50 0.67 21.81
N GLY A 379 -2.55 0.56 22.74
CA GLY A 379 -2.59 -0.50 23.74
C GLY A 379 -1.31 -0.64 24.52
N VAL A 380 -1.28 -1.69 25.34
CA VAL A 380 -0.13 -2.18 26.09
C VAL A 380 0.53 -3.30 25.29
N PHE A 381 1.83 -3.17 25.06
CA PHE A 381 2.60 -4.03 24.15
C PHE A 381 3.60 -4.96 24.86
N ASP A 382 3.44 -5.18 26.17
CA ASP A 382 4.42 -5.92 27.00
C ASP A 382 4.76 -7.30 26.43
N LYS A 383 3.77 -8.01 25.85
CA LYS A 383 3.95 -9.33 25.20
C LYS A 383 4.96 -9.33 24.05
N ILE A 384 5.16 -8.20 23.39
CA ILE A 384 5.96 -8.06 22.17
C ILE A 384 6.97 -6.91 22.24
N SER A 385 7.16 -6.32 23.42
CA SER A 385 7.96 -5.11 23.61
C SER A 385 9.43 -5.31 23.25
N HIS A 386 9.94 -6.54 23.34
CA HIS A 386 11.31 -6.92 22.96
C HIS A 386 11.45 -7.32 21.47
N GLN A 387 10.36 -7.32 20.71
CA GLN A 387 10.30 -7.77 19.32
C GLN A 387 10.00 -6.58 18.39
N PRO A 388 11.00 -5.77 17.96
CA PRO A 388 10.78 -4.53 17.21
C PRO A 388 9.95 -4.73 15.95
N ALA A 389 10.14 -5.86 15.25
CA ALA A 389 9.39 -6.16 14.04
C ALA A 389 7.89 -6.37 14.30
N LYS A 390 7.55 -7.15 15.33
CA LYS A 390 6.15 -7.37 15.71
C LYS A 390 5.53 -6.09 16.25
N LEU A 391 6.27 -5.36 17.08
CA LEU A 391 5.81 -4.10 17.65
C LEU A 391 5.41 -3.11 16.55
N GLY A 392 6.27 -2.97 15.54
CA GLY A 392 6.00 -2.13 14.39
C GLY A 392 4.79 -2.57 13.56
N ALA A 393 4.63 -3.87 13.32
CA ALA A 393 3.44 -4.42 12.67
C ALA A 393 2.15 -4.11 13.45
N ARG A 394 2.19 -4.19 14.79
CA ARG A 394 1.03 -3.82 15.63
C ARG A 394 0.74 -2.32 15.66
N TYR A 395 1.74 -1.45 15.51
CA TYR A 395 1.50 -0.03 15.25
C TYR A 395 0.80 0.18 13.90
N SER A 396 1.21 -0.55 12.86
CA SER A 396 0.59 -0.51 11.54
C SER A 396 -0.85 -1.01 11.50
N GLN A 397 -1.20 -1.96 12.39
CA GLN A 397 -2.56 -2.48 12.50
C GLN A 397 -3.61 -1.38 12.74
N GLY A 398 -3.29 -0.36 13.56
CA GLY A 398 -4.18 0.79 13.80
C GLY A 398 -4.48 1.61 12.55
N PHE A 399 -3.58 1.61 11.57
CA PHE A 399 -3.72 2.33 10.29
C PHE A 399 -4.30 1.48 9.17
N THR A 400 -4.77 0.26 9.47
CA THR A 400 -5.46 -0.59 8.50
C THR A 400 -6.75 0.08 8.05
N SER A 401 -6.90 0.24 6.74
CA SER A 401 -8.13 0.79 6.16
C SER A 401 -9.35 -0.03 6.59
N SER A 402 -10.40 0.66 7.02
CA SER A 402 -11.63 0.03 7.52
C SER A 402 -12.85 0.73 6.95
N HIS A 403 -13.82 -0.07 6.54
CA HIS A 403 -15.08 0.40 5.96
C HIS A 403 -16.02 0.96 7.02
N ALA A 404 -15.98 0.46 8.25
CA ALA A 404 -16.82 0.96 9.34
C ALA A 404 -16.14 0.78 10.70
N THR A 405 -16.61 1.55 11.69
CA THR A 405 -16.24 1.40 13.10
C THR A 405 -17.50 1.39 13.94
N GLU A 406 -17.70 0.30 14.67
CA GLU A 406 -18.74 0.19 15.71
C GLU A 406 -18.12 0.28 17.10
N THR A 407 -18.92 0.63 18.11
CA THR A 407 -18.44 0.73 19.50
C THR A 407 -19.10 -0.35 20.33
N LEU A 408 -18.28 -1.13 21.05
CA LEU A 408 -18.72 -2.20 21.92
C LEU A 408 -18.30 -1.92 23.36
N ASP A 409 -19.18 -2.17 24.32
CA ASP A 409 -18.84 -2.15 25.74
C ASP A 409 -18.02 -3.38 26.12
N TYR A 410 -17.21 -3.27 27.17
CA TYR A 410 -16.42 -4.38 27.69
C TYR A 410 -17.27 -5.63 27.97
N ILE A 411 -18.48 -5.44 28.51
CA ILE A 411 -19.42 -6.54 28.83
C ILE A 411 -19.92 -7.30 27.58
N GLN A 412 -19.81 -6.68 26.41
CA GLN A 412 -20.20 -7.29 25.13
C GLN A 412 -19.05 -8.11 24.54
N ILE A 413 -17.83 -8.02 25.09
CA ILE A 413 -16.64 -8.71 24.60
C ILE A 413 -16.33 -9.86 25.55
N GLY A 414 -16.63 -11.09 25.13
CA GLY A 414 -16.30 -12.31 25.86
C GLY A 414 -15.12 -13.06 25.24
N ALA A 415 -14.65 -14.08 25.96
CA ALA A 415 -13.61 -14.99 25.49
C ALA A 415 -14.17 -16.40 25.27
N ILE A 416 -13.62 -17.12 24.30
CA ILE A 416 -13.85 -18.55 24.03
C ILE A 416 -12.51 -19.25 23.75
N PRO A 417 -12.32 -20.52 24.14
CA PRO A 417 -11.03 -21.21 24.00
C PRO A 417 -10.82 -21.73 22.58
N ASP A 418 -9.63 -21.54 22.00
CA ASP A 418 -9.26 -22.14 20.71
C ASP A 418 -9.55 -23.64 20.65
N ILE A 419 -10.00 -24.13 19.48
CA ILE A 419 -10.18 -25.56 19.23
C ILE A 419 -8.83 -26.11 18.77
N VAL A 420 -8.17 -26.84 19.66
CA VAL A 420 -6.81 -27.35 19.48
C VAL A 420 -6.75 -28.86 19.65
N GLU A 421 -5.80 -29.49 18.96
CA GLU A 421 -5.36 -30.84 19.29
C GLU A 421 -4.07 -30.77 20.10
N LYS A 422 -3.87 -31.76 20.98
CA LYS A 422 -2.73 -31.83 21.89
C LYS A 422 -2.07 -33.20 21.83
N ASP A 423 -0.75 -33.22 22.00
CA ASP A 423 0.01 -34.46 22.13
C ASP A 423 -0.21 -35.13 23.49
N LYS A 424 0.44 -36.28 23.70
CA LYS A 424 0.38 -37.03 24.97
C LYS A 424 0.91 -36.25 26.18
N ASN A 425 1.71 -35.21 25.95
CA ASN A 425 2.29 -34.36 26.99
C ASN A 425 1.45 -33.08 27.23
N GLY A 426 0.31 -32.94 26.53
CA GLY A 426 -0.57 -31.77 26.62
C GLY A 426 -0.07 -30.55 25.84
N VAL A 427 0.95 -30.70 24.99
CA VAL A 427 1.47 -29.65 24.12
C VAL A 427 0.56 -29.52 22.90
N GLU A 428 0.18 -28.30 22.57
CA GLU A 428 -0.61 -28.01 21.38
C GLU A 428 0.13 -28.44 20.11
N THR A 429 -0.52 -29.28 19.29
CA THR A 429 0.03 -29.76 18.01
C THR A 429 -0.62 -29.07 16.80
N THR A 430 -1.83 -28.56 16.96
CA THR A 430 -2.52 -27.79 15.93
C THR A 430 -3.64 -26.95 16.52
N ASN A 431 -3.84 -25.77 15.96
CA ASN A 431 -4.99 -24.91 16.21
C ASN A 431 -5.88 -24.87 14.96
N HIS A 432 -7.16 -25.20 15.13
CA HIS A 432 -8.14 -25.21 14.04
C HIS A 432 -8.92 -23.89 13.91
N THR A 433 -8.82 -23.01 14.91
CA THR A 433 -9.58 -21.75 15.01
C THR A 433 -8.69 -20.51 15.01
N ASP A 434 -7.43 -20.65 14.58
CA ASP A 434 -6.46 -19.55 14.57
C ASP A 434 -7.00 -18.32 13.82
N GLY A 435 -7.14 -17.22 14.55
CA GLY A 435 -7.64 -15.96 13.99
C GLY A 435 -9.16 -15.88 13.81
N ALA A 436 -9.96 -16.85 14.29
CA ALA A 436 -11.40 -16.89 14.06
C ALA A 436 -12.23 -16.90 15.35
N GLY A 437 -13.13 -15.93 15.50
CA GLY A 437 -14.05 -15.79 16.63
C GLY A 437 -15.50 -15.71 16.17
N THR A 438 -16.42 -15.42 17.10
CA THR A 438 -17.85 -15.36 16.79
C THR A 438 -18.50 -14.05 17.22
N MET A 439 -19.60 -13.68 16.55
CA MET A 439 -20.42 -12.52 16.89
C MET A 439 -21.91 -12.88 16.88
N SER A 440 -22.70 -12.19 17.68
CA SER A 440 -24.16 -12.38 17.67
C SER A 440 -24.82 -11.73 16.45
N LEU A 441 -26.05 -12.15 16.15
CA LEU A 441 -26.87 -11.51 15.11
C LEU A 441 -27.08 -10.01 15.37
N LYS A 442 -27.19 -9.60 16.64
CA LYS A 442 -27.36 -8.19 16.99
C LYS A 442 -26.11 -7.36 16.64
N VAL A 443 -24.90 -7.88 16.89
CA VAL A 443 -23.66 -7.21 16.50
C VAL A 443 -23.51 -7.18 14.99
N ARG A 444 -23.87 -8.27 14.29
CA ARG A 444 -23.92 -8.30 12.81
C ARG A 444 -24.77 -7.17 12.25
N ASP A 445 -25.97 -6.99 12.79
CA ASP A 445 -26.91 -5.97 12.30
C ASP A 445 -26.42 -4.55 12.59
N GLN A 446 -25.80 -4.33 13.76
CA GLN A 446 -25.13 -3.07 14.09
C GLN A 446 -23.99 -2.77 13.12
N VAL A 447 -23.12 -3.75 12.87
CA VAL A 447 -22.04 -3.65 11.88
C VAL A 447 -22.58 -3.36 10.48
N TRP A 448 -23.69 -4.01 10.10
CA TRP A 448 -24.30 -3.76 8.79
C TRP A 448 -24.83 -2.34 8.66
N GLN A 449 -25.52 -1.83 9.69
CA GLN A 449 -25.95 -0.44 9.73
C GLN A 449 -24.76 0.53 9.70
N ALA A 450 -23.66 0.20 10.37
CA ALA A 450 -22.40 0.95 10.32
C ALA A 450 -21.86 1.08 8.90
N LEU A 451 -21.81 -0.06 8.20
CA LEU A 451 -21.35 -0.15 6.82
C LEU A 451 -22.25 0.65 5.88
N GLN A 452 -23.58 0.53 6.02
CA GLN A 452 -24.52 1.30 5.20
C GLN A 452 -24.37 2.81 5.43
N LYS A 453 -24.27 3.24 6.70
CA LYS A 453 -24.00 4.64 7.06
C LYS A 453 -22.63 5.11 6.59
N SER A 454 -21.66 4.20 6.50
CA SER A 454 -20.32 4.54 6.05
C SER A 454 -20.21 4.74 4.54
N GLY A 455 -21.32 4.53 3.83
CA GLY A 455 -21.34 4.54 2.38
C GLY A 455 -20.68 3.30 1.78
N PHE A 456 -20.57 2.19 2.53
CA PHE A 456 -20.11 0.91 1.99
C PHE A 456 -21.00 0.49 0.82
N ARG A 457 -20.46 0.60 -0.40
CA ARG A 457 -21.27 0.54 -1.64
C ARG A 457 -21.53 -0.88 -2.16
N ARG A 458 -21.09 -1.93 -1.46
CA ARG A 458 -21.24 -3.32 -1.92
C ARG A 458 -22.52 -3.92 -1.36
N ASN A 459 -23.45 -4.26 -2.25
CA ASN A 459 -24.70 -4.95 -1.91
C ASN A 459 -25.53 -4.19 -0.86
N VAL A 460 -25.69 -2.87 -1.05
CA VAL A 460 -26.31 -1.95 -0.07
C VAL A 460 -27.70 -2.39 0.37
N ASP A 461 -28.47 -2.95 -0.56
CA ASP A 461 -29.84 -3.45 -0.34
C ASP A 461 -29.89 -4.97 -0.08
N GLY A 462 -28.73 -5.62 0.05
CA GLY A 462 -28.63 -7.06 0.22
C GLY A 462 -28.63 -7.52 1.68
N ALA A 463 -28.54 -8.84 1.86
CA ALA A 463 -28.49 -9.46 3.17
C ALA A 463 -27.23 -9.02 3.97
N PRO A 464 -27.35 -8.83 5.30
CA PRO A 464 -26.21 -8.55 6.16
C PRO A 464 -25.13 -9.63 6.07
N PRO A 465 -23.83 -9.27 6.08
CA PRO A 465 -22.74 -10.23 5.99
C PRO A 465 -22.71 -11.15 7.21
N THR A 466 -22.63 -12.47 7.00
CA THR A 466 -22.54 -13.46 8.08
C THR A 466 -21.12 -13.66 8.59
N VAL A 467 -20.13 -13.15 7.87
CA VAL A 467 -18.73 -13.13 8.25
C VAL A 467 -18.14 -11.75 7.96
N VAL A 468 -17.34 -11.23 8.89
CA VAL A 468 -16.61 -9.97 8.73
C VAL A 468 -15.16 -10.13 9.16
N GLN A 469 -14.27 -9.39 8.52
CA GLN A 469 -12.88 -9.24 8.97
C GLN A 469 -12.76 -8.00 9.85
N PHE A 470 -12.08 -8.13 10.99
CA PHE A 470 -12.11 -7.09 12.02
C PHE A 470 -10.76 -6.84 12.71
N CYS A 471 -10.70 -5.67 13.36
CA CYS A 471 -9.76 -5.35 14.43
C CYS A 471 -10.55 -4.78 15.62
N LEU A 472 -10.35 -5.29 16.83
CA LEU A 472 -11.03 -4.85 18.05
C LEU A 472 -10.07 -4.89 19.24
N GLY A 473 -9.73 -3.73 19.81
CA GLY A 473 -8.97 -3.66 21.06
C GLY A 473 -7.66 -4.46 21.07
N GLY A 474 -6.91 -4.43 19.97
CA GLY A 474 -5.66 -5.21 19.81
C GLY A 474 -5.85 -6.67 19.38
N SER A 475 -7.10 -7.14 19.33
CA SER A 475 -7.46 -8.40 18.68
C SER A 475 -7.69 -8.23 17.18
N GLN A 476 -7.35 -9.24 16.38
CA GLN A 476 -7.56 -9.26 14.93
C GLN A 476 -8.03 -10.63 14.46
N GLY A 477 -8.85 -10.66 13.42
CA GLY A 477 -9.21 -11.90 12.76
C GLY A 477 -10.47 -11.79 11.92
N VAL A 478 -11.23 -12.89 11.91
CA VAL A 478 -12.58 -12.96 11.37
C VAL A 478 -13.60 -13.21 12.49
N LEU A 479 -14.80 -12.66 12.33
CA LEU A 479 -15.95 -12.98 13.16
C LEU A 479 -17.02 -13.62 12.28
N ALA A 480 -17.42 -14.84 12.64
CA ALA A 480 -18.58 -15.51 12.05
C ALA A 480 -19.80 -15.35 12.96
N VAL A 481 -20.99 -15.30 12.37
CA VAL A 481 -22.23 -15.25 13.16
C VAL A 481 -22.42 -16.56 13.93
N ASP A 482 -22.65 -16.45 15.23
CA ASP A 482 -23.21 -17.51 16.07
C ASP A 482 -24.62 -17.08 16.49
N ASN A 483 -25.64 -17.75 15.92
CA ASN A 483 -27.04 -17.47 16.18
C ASN A 483 -27.51 -17.90 17.58
N ARG A 484 -26.68 -18.62 18.35
CA ARG A 484 -26.95 -18.99 19.74
C ARG A 484 -26.57 -17.90 20.73
N LEU A 485 -25.83 -16.88 20.31
CA LEU A 485 -25.43 -15.77 21.18
C LEU A 485 -26.59 -14.79 21.37
N GLU A 486 -27.06 -14.66 22.61
CA GLU A 486 -28.11 -13.72 22.98
C GLU A 486 -27.56 -12.30 23.23
N GLY A 487 -28.33 -11.29 22.81
CA GLY A 487 -27.94 -9.89 22.94
C GLY A 487 -26.81 -9.49 21.99
N ALA A 488 -26.16 -8.36 22.29
CA ALA A 488 -25.01 -7.88 21.52
C ALA A 488 -23.74 -8.42 22.14
N GLN A 489 -23.10 -9.41 21.50
CA GLN A 489 -21.90 -10.05 22.02
C GLN A 489 -20.93 -10.42 20.90
N VAL A 490 -19.63 -10.29 21.19
CA VAL A 490 -18.52 -10.85 20.43
C VAL A 490 -17.76 -11.80 21.34
N LYS A 491 -17.33 -12.95 20.81
CA LYS A 491 -16.49 -13.91 21.51
C LYS A 491 -15.16 -14.06 20.79
N LEU A 492 -14.08 -13.68 21.47
CA LEU A 492 -12.72 -13.68 20.95
C LEU A 492 -11.92 -14.88 21.46
N ARG A 493 -10.92 -15.29 20.70
CA ARG A 493 -10.00 -16.40 21.05
C ARG A 493 -8.61 -15.89 21.45
N PRO A 494 -7.84 -16.66 22.25
CA PRO A 494 -6.44 -16.36 22.54
C PRO A 494 -5.60 -16.13 21.27
N SER A 495 -5.81 -16.93 20.22
CA SER A 495 -5.15 -16.76 18.93
C SER A 495 -5.39 -15.38 18.28
N GLN A 496 -6.51 -14.72 18.59
CA GLN A 496 -6.83 -13.39 18.06
C GLN A 496 -6.21 -12.24 18.86
N ASP A 497 -5.85 -12.45 20.13
CA ASP A 497 -5.30 -11.43 21.04
C ASP A 497 -3.81 -11.18 20.73
N LYS A 498 -3.53 -10.09 20.02
CA LYS A 498 -2.17 -9.73 19.62
C LYS A 498 -1.49 -8.82 20.64
N PHE A 499 -2.26 -7.94 21.27
CA PHE A 499 -1.85 -7.04 22.35
C PHE A 499 -3.08 -6.51 23.08
N GLN A 500 -2.90 -6.02 24.29
CA GLN A 500 -4.02 -5.51 25.09
C GLN A 500 -4.36 -4.08 24.64
N GLY A 501 -5.47 -3.91 23.91
CA GLY A 501 -5.96 -2.59 23.54
C GLY A 501 -6.56 -1.82 24.70
N LEU A 502 -6.55 -0.48 24.60
CA LEU A 502 -7.19 0.41 25.57
C LEU A 502 -8.58 0.84 25.07
N PRO A 503 -9.58 1.01 25.95
CA PRO A 503 -10.91 1.52 25.57
C PRO A 503 -10.81 2.96 25.05
N LYS A 504 -11.87 3.50 24.43
CA LYS A 504 -11.95 4.92 24.04
C LYS A 504 -11.89 5.85 25.27
N VAL A 505 -11.34 7.06 25.08
CA VAL A 505 -11.36 8.09 26.15
C VAL A 505 -12.78 8.60 26.27
N GLY A 506 -13.35 8.61 27.48
CA GLY A 506 -14.68 9.17 27.74
C GLY A 506 -15.75 8.11 27.97
N ASP A 507 -15.97 7.25 26.98
CA ASP A 507 -17.15 6.37 26.96
C ASP A 507 -16.85 4.93 27.41
N GLY A 508 -15.58 4.56 27.61
CA GLY A 508 -15.18 3.23 28.08
C GLY A 508 -15.35 2.08 27.06
N GLY A 509 -15.98 2.32 25.91
CA GLY A 509 -16.18 1.34 24.85
C GLY A 509 -14.94 1.10 23.97
N PHE A 510 -14.88 -0.05 23.30
CA PHE A 510 -13.85 -0.47 22.35
C PHE A 510 -14.33 -0.33 20.91
N SER A 511 -13.45 0.11 20.01
CA SER A 511 -13.76 0.22 18.58
C SER A 511 -13.64 -1.13 17.87
N LEU A 512 -14.76 -1.66 17.37
CA LEU A 512 -14.80 -2.74 16.40
C LEU A 512 -14.64 -2.16 14.99
N ASN A 513 -13.43 -2.25 14.43
CA ASN A 513 -13.12 -1.77 13.09
C ASN A 513 -13.30 -2.90 12.08
N VAL A 514 -14.15 -2.70 11.08
CA VAL A 514 -14.45 -3.70 10.04
C VAL A 514 -13.62 -3.40 8.80
N SER A 515 -12.66 -4.28 8.51
CA SER A 515 -11.74 -4.13 7.38
C SER A 515 -12.34 -4.60 6.05
N ASP A 516 -13.11 -5.70 6.09
CA ASP A 516 -13.88 -6.21 4.95
C ASP A 516 -15.15 -6.93 5.45
N ALA A 517 -16.15 -6.99 4.58
CA ALA A 517 -17.42 -7.65 4.83
C ALA A 517 -17.76 -8.56 3.64
N PHE A 518 -17.96 -9.85 3.91
CA PHE A 518 -18.06 -10.88 2.87
C PHE A 518 -19.50 -11.02 2.34
N THR A 519 -19.99 -9.99 1.64
CA THR A 519 -21.37 -9.93 1.11
C THR A 519 -21.55 -10.64 -0.25
N ARG A 520 -20.46 -11.10 -0.88
CA ARG A 520 -20.49 -11.84 -2.15
C ARG A 520 -19.24 -12.69 -2.35
N PRO A 521 -19.31 -13.79 -3.13
CA PRO A 521 -18.14 -14.63 -3.36
C PRO A 521 -17.11 -13.97 -4.29
N GLY A 522 -15.83 -14.25 -4.01
CA GLY A 522 -14.67 -14.02 -4.88
C GLY A 522 -14.77 -14.71 -6.21
N LEU A 523 -14.13 -14.18 -7.26
CA LEU A 523 -13.77 -15.00 -8.42
C LEU A 523 -12.30 -15.35 -8.31
N LEU A 524 -11.97 -16.64 -8.42
CA LEU A 524 -10.60 -17.13 -8.40
C LEU A 524 -10.17 -17.49 -9.83
N PRO A 525 -9.43 -16.61 -10.53
CA PRO A 525 -8.81 -16.99 -11.79
C PRO A 525 -7.58 -17.88 -11.54
N LEU A 526 -7.21 -18.68 -12.53
CA LEU A 526 -5.86 -19.24 -12.59
C LEU A 526 -4.84 -18.09 -12.64
N HIS A 527 -3.64 -18.37 -12.18
CA HIS A 527 -2.50 -17.48 -12.22
C HIS A 527 -1.24 -18.35 -12.28
N ARG A 528 -0.11 -17.77 -12.69
CA ARG A 528 1.14 -18.52 -12.95
C ARG A 528 1.52 -19.50 -11.81
N PRO A 529 1.58 -19.09 -10.52
CA PRO A 529 1.81 -20.03 -9.41
C PRO A 529 0.85 -21.22 -9.36
N LEU A 530 -0.46 -20.96 -9.41
CA LEU A 530 -1.46 -22.03 -9.35
C LEU A 530 -1.40 -22.95 -10.59
N ILE A 531 -1.11 -22.40 -11.77
CA ILE A 531 -0.91 -23.20 -12.99
C ILE A 531 0.31 -24.10 -12.82
N SER A 532 1.44 -23.57 -12.35
CA SER A 532 2.65 -24.36 -12.07
C SER A 532 2.38 -25.50 -11.09
N ALA A 533 1.70 -25.21 -9.97
CA ALA A 533 1.40 -26.23 -8.97
C ALA A 533 0.40 -27.31 -9.48
N LEU A 534 -0.52 -26.94 -10.39
CA LEU A 534 -1.42 -27.90 -11.03
C LEU A 534 -0.70 -28.75 -12.10
N ASP A 535 0.21 -28.15 -12.86
CA ASP A 535 1.08 -28.82 -13.83
C ASP A 535 1.99 -29.84 -13.13
N ASP A 536 2.59 -29.46 -11.99
CA ASP A 536 3.37 -30.36 -11.12
C ASP A 536 2.56 -31.60 -10.69
N LEU A 537 1.25 -31.44 -10.47
CA LEU A 537 0.33 -32.52 -10.11
C LEU A 537 -0.16 -33.33 -11.33
N GLY A 538 0.33 -33.04 -12.53
CA GLY A 538 0.06 -33.77 -13.77
C GLY A 538 -1.15 -33.28 -14.56
N ILE A 539 -1.66 -32.07 -14.29
CA ILE A 539 -2.71 -31.47 -15.13
C ILE A 539 -2.11 -31.06 -16.47
N SER A 540 -2.65 -31.57 -17.57
CA SER A 540 -2.07 -31.35 -18.89
C SER A 540 -2.15 -29.90 -19.36
N THR A 541 -1.09 -29.44 -20.04
CA THR A 541 -1.00 -28.10 -20.62
C THR A 541 -2.19 -27.75 -21.53
N GLU A 542 -2.71 -28.72 -22.29
CA GLU A 542 -3.87 -28.52 -23.17
C GLU A 542 -5.11 -28.08 -22.40
N THR A 543 -5.24 -28.48 -21.13
CA THR A 543 -6.34 -28.04 -20.26
C THR A 543 -6.28 -26.54 -20.02
N PHE A 544 -5.10 -26.01 -19.67
CA PHE A 544 -4.91 -24.57 -19.47
C PHE A 544 -5.11 -23.78 -20.75
N ILE A 545 -4.57 -24.26 -21.87
CA ILE A 545 -4.74 -23.64 -23.19
C ILE A 545 -6.21 -23.60 -23.60
N ARG A 546 -6.97 -24.66 -23.33
CA ARG A 546 -8.42 -24.68 -23.58
C ARG A 546 -9.16 -23.60 -22.78
N TYR A 547 -8.90 -23.47 -21.48
CA TYR A 547 -9.53 -22.42 -20.67
C TYR A 547 -9.09 -21.02 -21.08
N GLN A 548 -7.82 -20.85 -21.47
CA GLN A 548 -7.32 -19.58 -22.00
C GLN A 548 -8.05 -19.20 -23.29
N LYS A 549 -8.22 -20.16 -24.21
CA LYS A 549 -8.98 -19.95 -25.45
C LYS A 549 -10.42 -19.53 -25.17
N LEU A 550 -11.11 -20.23 -24.27
CA LEU A 550 -12.47 -19.85 -23.84
C LEU A 550 -12.54 -18.45 -23.20
N ALA A 551 -11.46 -17.97 -22.58
CA ALA A 551 -11.38 -16.63 -22.04
C ALA A 551 -11.13 -15.58 -23.13
N VAL A 552 -10.30 -15.89 -24.12
CA VAL A 552 -10.03 -15.02 -25.27
C VAL A 552 -11.25 -14.90 -26.17
N ASP A 553 -11.93 -16.01 -26.45
CA ASP A 553 -13.16 -16.03 -27.28
C ASP A 553 -14.26 -15.17 -26.64
N ALA A 554 -14.39 -15.22 -25.31
CA ALA A 554 -15.32 -14.36 -24.57
C ALA A 554 -14.95 -12.86 -24.57
N LEU A 555 -13.78 -12.49 -25.09
CA LEU A 555 -13.34 -11.11 -25.30
C LEU A 555 -13.34 -10.73 -26.79
N ALA A 556 -13.95 -11.54 -27.65
CA ALA A 556 -14.13 -11.18 -29.06
C ALA A 556 -14.95 -9.89 -29.18
N PRO A 557 -14.70 -9.04 -30.20
CA PRO A 557 -15.45 -7.79 -30.38
C PRO A 557 -16.95 -8.05 -30.41
N SER A 558 -17.40 -9.09 -31.12
CA SER A 558 -18.81 -9.49 -31.23
C SER A 558 -19.49 -9.78 -29.89
N GLU A 559 -18.74 -10.26 -28.89
CA GLU A 559 -19.28 -10.50 -27.54
C GLU A 559 -19.48 -9.20 -26.75
N LEU A 560 -18.80 -8.12 -27.14
CA LEU A 560 -18.89 -6.80 -26.50
C LEU A 560 -19.90 -5.88 -27.19
N GLU A 561 -20.51 -6.31 -28.30
CA GLU A 561 -21.48 -5.51 -29.05
C GLU A 561 -22.86 -5.47 -28.39
N THR A 562 -23.13 -6.39 -27.44
CA THR A 562 -24.40 -6.43 -26.71
C THR A 562 -24.22 -6.02 -25.26
N LEU A 563 -25.21 -5.34 -24.68
CA LEU A 563 -25.22 -4.94 -23.27
C LEU A 563 -25.06 -6.15 -22.34
N LYS A 564 -25.70 -7.27 -22.69
CA LYS A 564 -25.59 -8.53 -21.96
C LYS A 564 -24.19 -9.13 -22.05
N GLY A 565 -23.58 -9.13 -23.23
CA GLY A 565 -22.23 -9.64 -23.45
C GLY A 565 -21.16 -8.78 -22.77
N ALA A 566 -21.26 -7.46 -22.90
CA ALA A 566 -20.43 -6.49 -22.17
C ALA A 566 -20.53 -6.71 -20.64
N LEU A 567 -21.75 -6.86 -20.11
CA LEU A 567 -21.96 -7.16 -18.70
C LEU A 567 -21.29 -8.49 -18.32
N ASN A 568 -21.48 -9.57 -19.10
CA ASN A 568 -20.84 -10.86 -18.85
C ASN A 568 -19.31 -10.75 -18.77
N VAL A 569 -18.67 -9.98 -19.65
CA VAL A 569 -17.22 -9.72 -19.60
C VAL A 569 -16.83 -8.99 -18.31
N LEU A 570 -17.56 -7.93 -17.95
CA LEU A 570 -17.33 -7.17 -16.71
C LEU A 570 -17.44 -8.05 -15.45
N HIS A 571 -18.40 -8.98 -15.43
CA HIS A 571 -18.52 -9.97 -14.36
C HIS A 571 -17.36 -10.97 -14.37
N ARG A 572 -17.10 -11.61 -15.51
CA ARG A 572 -16.14 -12.72 -15.64
C ARG A 572 -14.70 -12.29 -15.34
N PHE A 573 -14.31 -11.09 -15.75
CA PHE A 573 -12.97 -10.53 -15.52
C PHE A 573 -12.92 -9.56 -14.34
N ALA A 574 -14.03 -9.38 -13.62
CA ALA A 574 -14.16 -8.53 -12.43
C ALA A 574 -13.72 -7.06 -12.63
N PHE A 575 -14.06 -6.47 -13.78
CA PHE A 575 -13.79 -5.06 -14.08
C PHE A 575 -14.97 -4.13 -13.73
N GLY A 576 -14.71 -2.82 -13.68
CA GLY A 576 -15.74 -1.78 -13.57
C GLY A 576 -16.39 -1.62 -12.20
N GLY A 577 -15.92 -2.34 -11.17
CA GLY A 577 -16.44 -2.23 -9.81
C GLY A 577 -16.11 -0.90 -9.12
N ALA A 578 -14.86 -0.46 -9.19
CA ALA A 578 -14.41 0.79 -8.56
C ALA A 578 -14.93 2.05 -9.30
N THR A 579 -15.02 1.99 -10.62
CA THR A 579 -15.45 3.11 -11.48
C THR A 579 -16.97 3.18 -11.66
N ARG A 580 -17.75 2.26 -11.08
CA ARG A 580 -19.18 2.07 -11.32
C ARG A 580 -19.57 1.76 -12.77
N PHE A 581 -18.61 1.57 -13.66
CA PHE A 581 -18.87 1.23 -15.05
C PHE A 581 -19.71 -0.05 -15.20
N LYS A 582 -19.46 -1.05 -14.35
CA LYS A 582 -20.28 -2.28 -14.30
C LYS A 582 -21.74 -2.00 -13.95
N SER A 583 -21.97 -1.11 -12.98
CA SER A 583 -23.32 -0.72 -12.58
C SER A 583 -24.01 0.06 -13.69
N LEU A 584 -23.28 0.97 -14.35
CA LEU A 584 -23.80 1.74 -15.49
C LEU A 584 -24.27 0.82 -16.61
N VAL A 585 -23.42 -0.10 -17.06
CA VAL A 585 -23.78 -1.08 -18.10
C VAL A 585 -24.94 -1.98 -17.65
N GLY A 586 -24.95 -2.41 -16.38
CA GLY A 586 -26.06 -3.17 -15.82
C GLY A 586 -27.39 -2.40 -15.79
N SER A 587 -27.36 -1.12 -15.44
CA SER A 587 -28.54 -0.24 -15.49
C SER A 587 -29.02 -0.05 -16.92
N LEU A 588 -28.12 0.22 -17.87
CA LEU A 588 -28.47 0.31 -19.29
C LEU A 588 -29.12 -0.98 -19.79
N ALA A 589 -28.58 -2.14 -19.43
CA ALA A 589 -29.12 -3.45 -19.78
C ALA A 589 -30.51 -3.74 -19.18
N SER A 590 -30.89 -3.04 -18.10
CA SER A 590 -32.20 -3.19 -17.44
C SER A 590 -33.29 -2.29 -18.02
N LEU A 591 -32.91 -1.28 -18.82
CA LEU A 591 -33.85 -0.36 -19.46
C LEU A 591 -34.33 -0.95 -20.79
N SER A 592 -35.64 -1.01 -21.00
CA SER A 592 -36.25 -1.59 -22.21
C SER A 592 -35.99 -0.81 -23.48
N ASP A 593 -35.72 0.50 -23.36
CA ASP A 593 -35.70 1.44 -24.48
C ASP A 593 -34.29 1.68 -25.04
N ILE A 594 -33.26 1.11 -24.38
CA ILE A 594 -31.87 1.23 -24.80
C ILE A 594 -31.53 0.06 -25.71
N VAL A 595 -31.08 0.38 -26.92
CA VAL A 595 -30.58 -0.60 -27.90
C VAL A 595 -29.07 -0.77 -27.75
N ASP A 596 -28.59 -1.97 -28.10
CA ASP A 596 -27.18 -2.36 -27.99
C ASP A 596 -26.21 -1.42 -28.74
N SER A 597 -26.67 -0.73 -29.80
CA SER A 597 -25.85 0.19 -30.60
C SER A 597 -25.24 1.34 -29.79
N ILE A 598 -25.83 1.70 -28.64
CA ILE A 598 -25.30 2.71 -27.72
C ILE A 598 -23.85 2.43 -27.31
N LEU A 599 -23.46 1.14 -27.22
CA LEU A 599 -22.10 0.74 -26.84
C LEU A 599 -21.04 1.17 -27.86
N HIS A 600 -21.44 1.43 -29.10
CA HIS A 600 -20.54 1.84 -30.18
C HIS A 600 -20.75 3.28 -30.63
N GLU A 601 -21.98 3.80 -30.52
CA GLU A 601 -22.33 5.18 -30.86
C GLU A 601 -21.83 6.17 -29.82
N GLU A 602 -21.88 5.82 -28.53
CA GLU A 602 -21.41 6.67 -27.45
C GLU A 602 -19.87 6.51 -27.28
N PRO A 603 -19.07 7.56 -27.52
CA PRO A 603 -17.60 7.44 -27.54
C PRO A 603 -16.98 6.96 -26.22
N PHE A 604 -17.55 7.33 -25.06
CA PHE A 604 -17.04 6.92 -23.76
C PHE A 604 -17.28 5.44 -23.48
N LEU A 605 -18.48 4.90 -23.72
CA LEU A 605 -18.81 3.47 -23.56
C LEU A 605 -17.91 2.62 -24.45
N ARG A 606 -17.76 3.00 -25.72
CA ARG A 606 -16.87 2.31 -26.68
C ARG A 606 -15.43 2.29 -26.18
N GLY A 607 -14.88 3.47 -25.85
CA GLY A 607 -13.50 3.59 -25.36
C GLY A 607 -13.27 2.82 -24.06
N ALA A 608 -14.23 2.85 -23.13
CA ALA A 608 -14.15 2.10 -21.88
C ALA A 608 -14.13 0.59 -22.11
N LEU A 609 -14.99 0.06 -23.00
CA LEU A 609 -14.98 -1.36 -23.35
C LEU A 609 -13.69 -1.79 -24.05
N ASP A 610 -13.14 -0.96 -24.95
CA ASP A 610 -11.86 -1.22 -25.61
C ASP A 610 -10.70 -1.29 -24.62
N VAL A 611 -10.68 -0.38 -23.63
CA VAL A 611 -9.70 -0.41 -22.54
C VAL A 611 -9.85 -1.69 -21.71
N ILE A 612 -11.08 -2.07 -21.35
CA ILE A 612 -11.35 -3.27 -20.56
C ILE A 612 -10.93 -4.53 -21.31
N ARG A 613 -11.24 -4.62 -22.61
CA ARG A 613 -10.82 -5.72 -23.47
C ARG A 613 -9.30 -5.81 -23.55
N THR A 614 -8.64 -4.70 -23.86
CA THR A 614 -7.18 -4.62 -23.97
C THR A 614 -6.51 -5.01 -22.65
N ARG A 615 -7.03 -4.50 -21.53
CA ARG A 615 -6.57 -4.83 -20.17
C ARG A 615 -6.74 -6.30 -19.84
N SER A 616 -7.88 -6.90 -20.20
CA SER A 616 -8.18 -8.31 -19.95
C SER A 616 -7.25 -9.22 -20.74
N LEU A 617 -7.04 -8.92 -22.03
CA LEU A 617 -6.08 -9.64 -22.88
C LEU A 617 -4.64 -9.50 -22.36
N ARG A 618 -4.27 -8.32 -21.84
CA ARG A 618 -2.97 -8.11 -21.20
C ARG A 618 -2.80 -8.95 -19.95
N ASP A 619 -3.80 -8.99 -19.07
CA ASP A 619 -3.78 -9.82 -17.85
C ASP A 619 -3.69 -11.32 -18.18
N LEU A 620 -4.37 -11.78 -19.24
CA LEU A 620 -4.23 -13.13 -19.77
C LEU A 620 -2.80 -13.41 -20.27
N LYS A 621 -2.24 -12.51 -21.09
CA LYS A 621 -0.91 -12.67 -21.70
C LYS A 621 0.23 -12.61 -20.68
N GLU A 622 0.23 -11.60 -19.81
CA GLU A 622 1.37 -11.30 -18.94
C GLU A 622 1.31 -12.03 -17.59
N ARG A 623 0.10 -12.40 -17.13
CA ARG A 623 -0.11 -12.95 -15.77
C ARG A 623 -0.85 -14.28 -15.74
N ALA A 624 -1.27 -14.79 -16.90
CA ALA A 624 -2.07 -15.99 -17.02
C ALA A 624 -3.33 -15.97 -16.13
N ARG A 625 -3.97 -14.79 -16.02
CA ARG A 625 -5.23 -14.60 -15.27
C ARG A 625 -6.42 -15.18 -16.01
N ILE A 626 -6.50 -16.51 -16.06
CA ILE A 626 -7.51 -17.23 -16.84
C ILE A 626 -8.75 -17.46 -15.95
N PRO A 627 -9.93 -16.89 -16.26
CA PRO A 627 -11.15 -17.14 -15.51
C PRO A 627 -11.61 -18.60 -15.65
N VAL A 628 -11.86 -19.25 -14.51
CA VAL A 628 -12.40 -20.61 -14.45
C VAL A 628 -13.83 -20.55 -13.92
N PRO A 629 -14.81 -21.18 -14.58
CA PRO A 629 -16.17 -21.29 -14.06
C PRO A 629 -16.20 -21.98 -12.69
N ALA A 630 -17.17 -21.62 -11.84
CA ALA A 630 -17.36 -22.21 -10.51
C ALA A 630 -16.10 -22.18 -9.61
N SER A 631 -15.26 -21.15 -9.76
CA SER A 631 -14.02 -20.96 -8.99
C SER A 631 -14.11 -19.67 -8.17
N TYR A 632 -14.02 -19.79 -6.85
CA TYR A 632 -14.33 -18.70 -5.93
C TYR A 632 -13.23 -18.43 -4.91
N VAL A 633 -13.13 -17.17 -4.45
CA VAL A 633 -12.34 -16.81 -3.27
C VAL A 633 -13.30 -16.58 -2.11
N LEU A 634 -13.17 -17.37 -1.06
CA LEU A 634 -14.01 -17.32 0.14
C LEU A 634 -13.12 -17.16 1.38
N VAL A 635 -13.63 -16.48 2.40
CA VAL A 635 -12.96 -16.41 3.70
C VAL A 635 -13.11 -17.75 4.43
N GLY A 636 -12.04 -18.24 5.04
CA GLY A 636 -12.07 -19.44 5.86
C GLY A 636 -12.61 -19.15 7.26
N VAL A 637 -13.53 -19.98 7.73
CA VAL A 637 -14.05 -19.96 9.11
C VAL A 637 -14.08 -21.37 9.67
N PRO A 638 -13.90 -21.57 10.99
CA PRO A 638 -13.90 -22.89 11.59
C PRO A 638 -15.31 -23.45 11.74
N ASP A 639 -15.43 -24.77 11.66
CA ASP A 639 -16.60 -25.50 12.14
C ASP A 639 -16.62 -25.53 13.68
N GLU A 640 -17.41 -24.63 14.26
CA GLU A 640 -17.61 -24.48 15.70
C GLU A 640 -18.30 -25.68 16.37
N ASP A 641 -18.95 -26.56 15.61
CA ASP A 641 -19.72 -27.69 16.14
C ASP A 641 -19.00 -29.05 15.96
N ARG A 642 -17.81 -29.08 15.32
CA ARG A 642 -17.07 -30.32 14.99
C ARG A 642 -17.92 -31.37 14.25
N ALA A 643 -18.81 -30.90 13.39
CA ALA A 643 -19.73 -31.72 12.60
C ALA A 643 -19.12 -32.22 11.28
N LEU A 644 -18.18 -31.47 10.70
CA LEU A 644 -17.44 -31.84 9.49
C LEU A 644 -16.34 -32.85 9.80
N LYS A 645 -16.19 -33.86 8.94
CA LYS A 645 -15.02 -34.76 8.94
C LYS A 645 -13.78 -34.02 8.42
N ALA A 646 -12.59 -34.57 8.68
CA ALA A 646 -11.31 -33.96 8.31
C ALA A 646 -11.15 -33.65 6.81
N ASP A 647 -11.85 -34.39 5.94
CA ASP A 647 -11.85 -34.24 4.48
C ASP A 647 -13.06 -33.45 3.94
N GLN A 648 -13.91 -32.92 4.83
CA GLN A 648 -15.15 -32.25 4.46
C GLN A 648 -15.11 -30.74 4.67
N VAL A 649 -15.82 -30.02 3.82
CA VAL A 649 -16.04 -28.56 3.92
C VAL A 649 -17.49 -28.21 3.67
N TYR A 650 -17.93 -27.04 4.15
CA TYR A 650 -19.24 -26.48 3.83
C TYR A 650 -19.10 -25.07 3.26
N ALA A 651 -19.84 -24.76 2.19
CA ALA A 651 -19.88 -23.44 1.60
C ALA A 651 -21.23 -23.18 0.94
N CYS A 652 -21.89 -22.12 1.38
CA CYS A 652 -23.11 -21.59 0.80
C CYS A 652 -22.81 -20.23 0.18
N LEU A 653 -23.15 -20.04 -1.09
CA LEU A 653 -22.89 -18.82 -1.85
C LEU A 653 -24.18 -18.05 -2.08
N ARG A 654 -24.13 -16.74 -1.86
CA ARG A 654 -25.18 -15.80 -2.21
C ARG A 654 -24.62 -14.74 -3.14
N PHE A 655 -25.17 -14.66 -4.34
CA PHE A 655 -24.78 -13.66 -5.34
C PHE A 655 -25.68 -12.43 -5.24
N PRO A 656 -25.13 -11.20 -5.22
CA PRO A 656 -25.95 -9.97 -5.18
C PRO A 656 -26.94 -9.86 -6.35
N GLU A 657 -26.57 -10.42 -7.50
CA GLU A 657 -27.41 -10.40 -8.71
C GLU A 657 -28.64 -11.31 -8.61
N LYS A 658 -28.62 -12.26 -7.68
CA LYS A 658 -29.70 -13.22 -7.42
C LYS A 658 -29.83 -13.45 -5.92
N PRO A 659 -30.30 -12.42 -5.17
CA PRO A 659 -30.26 -12.45 -3.73
C PRO A 659 -31.08 -13.61 -3.15
N ASP A 660 -32.13 -14.06 -3.82
CA ASP A 660 -33.01 -15.13 -3.34
C ASP A 660 -32.51 -16.55 -3.66
N GLU A 661 -31.45 -16.69 -4.47
CA GLU A 661 -30.89 -17.98 -4.88
C GLU A 661 -29.62 -18.31 -4.08
N LEU A 662 -29.73 -19.28 -3.16
CA LEU A 662 -28.59 -19.84 -2.44
C LEU A 662 -27.98 -21.02 -3.21
N VAL A 663 -26.67 -20.98 -3.43
CA VAL A 663 -25.92 -22.03 -4.12
C VAL A 663 -25.02 -22.76 -3.12
N TYR A 664 -25.33 -24.02 -2.84
CA TYR A 664 -24.52 -24.88 -1.97
C TYR A 664 -23.48 -25.62 -2.81
N LEU A 665 -22.21 -25.55 -2.40
CA LEU A 665 -21.16 -26.33 -3.04
C LEU A 665 -21.26 -27.80 -2.58
N GLU A 666 -21.26 -28.72 -3.53
CA GLU A 666 -21.42 -30.15 -3.28
C GLU A 666 -20.41 -30.98 -4.07
N GLY A 667 -19.91 -32.05 -3.45
CA GLY A 667 -19.02 -33.01 -4.08
C GLY A 667 -17.54 -32.60 -4.02
N ARG A 668 -16.73 -33.17 -4.91
CA ARG A 668 -15.28 -33.01 -4.89
C ARG A 668 -14.88 -31.59 -5.27
N VAL A 669 -14.16 -30.92 -4.37
CA VAL A 669 -13.66 -29.55 -4.56
C VAL A 669 -12.14 -29.48 -4.38
N LEU A 670 -11.52 -28.53 -5.06
CA LEU A 670 -10.13 -28.15 -4.85
C LEU A 670 -10.09 -26.87 -4.01
N VAL A 671 -9.42 -26.93 -2.86
CA VAL A 671 -9.23 -25.78 -1.98
C VAL A 671 -7.74 -25.45 -1.93
N THR A 672 -7.43 -24.16 -2.01
CA THR A 672 -6.05 -23.65 -1.95
C THR A 672 -6.05 -22.26 -1.33
N ARG A 673 -4.88 -21.81 -0.88
CA ARG A 673 -4.63 -20.44 -0.41
C ARG A 673 -3.58 -19.82 -1.30
N SER A 674 -3.80 -18.56 -1.71
CA SER A 674 -2.78 -17.79 -2.43
C SER A 674 -1.78 -17.16 -1.46
N PRO A 675 -0.48 -17.16 -1.78
CA PRO A 675 0.15 -17.78 -2.95
C PRO A 675 0.20 -19.31 -2.85
N SER A 676 -0.13 -20.00 -3.94
CA SER A 676 -0.08 -21.47 -4.05
C SER A 676 1.17 -21.82 -4.84
N VAL A 677 2.24 -22.16 -4.15
CA VAL A 677 3.58 -22.34 -4.75
C VAL A 677 4.10 -23.75 -4.57
N ASP A 678 3.62 -24.48 -3.56
CA ASP A 678 3.89 -25.90 -3.38
C ASP A 678 2.69 -26.73 -3.87
N PRO A 679 2.91 -27.85 -4.57
CA PRO A 679 1.84 -28.78 -4.94
C PRO A 679 1.00 -29.25 -3.73
N GLY A 680 1.60 -29.32 -2.54
CA GLY A 680 0.93 -29.65 -1.28
C GLY A 680 -0.02 -28.56 -0.76
N ASP A 681 0.07 -27.32 -1.26
CA ASP A 681 -0.87 -26.24 -0.94
C ASP A 681 -2.28 -26.50 -1.51
N LEU A 682 -2.40 -27.44 -2.44
CA LEU A 682 -3.63 -27.81 -3.12
C LEU A 682 -4.28 -29.01 -2.41
N ARG A 683 -5.47 -28.81 -1.83
CA ARG A 683 -6.20 -29.84 -1.10
C ARG A 683 -7.47 -30.24 -1.84
N ILE A 684 -7.60 -31.53 -2.13
CA ILE A 684 -8.84 -32.12 -2.61
C ILE A 684 -9.69 -32.48 -1.40
N LEU A 685 -10.90 -31.94 -1.34
CA LEU A 685 -11.85 -32.12 -0.24
C LEU A 685 -13.24 -32.42 -0.79
N ASN A 686 -14.17 -32.75 0.08
CA ASN A 686 -15.57 -32.98 -0.27
C ASN A 686 -16.48 -31.90 0.35
N ALA A 687 -17.11 -31.09 -0.49
CA ALA A 687 -18.13 -30.16 -0.06
C ALA A 687 -19.44 -30.91 0.25
N VAL A 688 -20.01 -30.68 1.43
CA VAL A 688 -21.14 -31.49 1.93
C VAL A 688 -22.50 -31.10 1.35
N GLY A 689 -22.58 -30.04 0.54
CA GLY A 689 -23.83 -29.58 -0.05
C GLY A 689 -24.78 -28.92 0.96
N LYS A 690 -26.07 -28.90 0.62
CA LYS A 690 -27.11 -28.38 1.50
C LYS A 690 -27.27 -29.33 2.69
N LEU A 691 -27.23 -28.78 3.91
CA LEU A 691 -27.44 -29.56 5.12
C LEU A 691 -28.88 -30.10 5.18
N PRO A 692 -29.10 -31.31 5.71
CA PRO A 692 -30.46 -31.83 5.92
C PRO A 692 -31.30 -30.93 6.84
N GLU A 693 -32.60 -30.79 6.57
CA GLU A 693 -33.52 -29.92 7.33
C GLU A 693 -33.50 -30.17 8.84
N HIS A 694 -33.31 -31.41 9.28
CA HIS A 694 -33.25 -31.76 10.70
C HIS A 694 -31.96 -31.29 11.43
N LEU A 695 -30.95 -30.85 10.68
CA LEU A 695 -29.71 -30.24 11.15
C LEU A 695 -29.68 -28.72 10.93
N GLU A 696 -30.56 -28.19 10.09
CA GLU A 696 -30.75 -26.74 9.92
C GLU A 696 -31.17 -26.13 11.28
N GLY A 697 -30.53 -25.02 11.66
CA GLY A 697 -30.71 -24.39 12.98
C GLY A 697 -30.02 -25.09 14.14
N LYS A 698 -29.59 -26.36 14.00
CA LYS A 698 -28.78 -27.04 15.02
C LYS A 698 -27.29 -26.78 14.84
N LEU A 699 -26.80 -26.63 13.62
CA LEU A 699 -25.38 -26.35 13.35
C LEU A 699 -25.21 -24.86 13.03
N ARG A 700 -24.23 -24.20 13.67
CA ARG A 700 -23.95 -22.77 13.47
C ARG A 700 -23.60 -22.46 12.02
N MET A 701 -22.90 -23.38 11.36
CA MET A 701 -22.52 -23.23 9.95
C MET A 701 -23.71 -23.13 8.99
N ALA A 702 -24.91 -23.61 9.36
CA ALA A 702 -26.09 -23.57 8.49
C ALA A 702 -26.49 -22.14 8.11
N GLY A 703 -26.24 -21.16 8.99
CA GLY A 703 -26.53 -19.75 8.75
C GLY A 703 -25.39 -18.95 8.12
N LEU A 704 -24.27 -19.60 7.77
CA LEU A 704 -23.10 -18.92 7.22
C LEU A 704 -23.12 -18.92 5.68
N GLU A 705 -22.71 -17.80 5.11
CA GLU A 705 -22.80 -17.52 3.68
C GLU A 705 -21.54 -16.81 3.19
N ASN A 706 -21.16 -17.04 1.93
CA ASN A 706 -20.00 -16.42 1.26
C ASN A 706 -18.66 -16.64 1.99
N CYS A 707 -18.58 -17.73 2.76
CA CYS A 707 -17.39 -18.23 3.42
C CYS A 707 -17.23 -19.73 3.15
N ILE A 708 -16.04 -20.26 3.44
CA ILE A 708 -15.79 -21.70 3.47
C ILE A 708 -15.58 -22.13 4.93
N VAL A 709 -16.40 -23.06 5.39
CA VAL A 709 -16.31 -23.64 6.74
C VAL A 709 -15.34 -24.82 6.67
N LEU A 710 -14.29 -24.73 7.49
CA LEU A 710 -13.19 -25.68 7.54
C LEU A 710 -13.35 -26.62 8.75
N PRO A 711 -13.00 -27.91 8.63
CA PRO A 711 -13.15 -28.86 9.71
C PRO A 711 -12.19 -28.55 10.86
N THR A 712 -12.68 -28.74 12.08
CA THR A 712 -11.94 -28.53 13.32
C THR A 712 -11.49 -29.84 13.98
N VAL A 713 -11.26 -30.85 13.12
CA VAL A 713 -10.80 -32.20 13.44
C VAL A 713 -9.67 -32.61 12.47
N GLY A 714 -8.89 -33.61 12.87
CA GLY A 714 -7.77 -34.14 12.10
C GLY A 714 -6.40 -33.71 12.64
N ASP A 715 -5.34 -34.36 12.17
CA ASP A 715 -3.99 -34.24 12.75
C ASP A 715 -3.37 -32.84 12.64
N ARG A 716 -3.83 -32.03 11.68
CA ARG A 716 -3.39 -30.66 11.46
C ARG A 716 -4.54 -29.82 10.90
N GLY A 717 -4.60 -28.55 11.30
CA GLY A 717 -5.63 -27.62 10.85
C GLY A 717 -5.54 -27.38 9.35
N LEU A 718 -6.66 -27.53 8.64
CA LEU A 718 -6.69 -27.48 7.17
C LEU A 718 -6.13 -26.16 6.61
N ALA A 719 -6.45 -25.03 7.26
CA ALA A 719 -5.90 -23.72 6.89
C ALA A 719 -4.36 -23.66 6.98
N SER A 720 -3.76 -24.40 7.93
CA SER A 720 -2.31 -24.46 8.07
C SER A 720 -1.63 -25.32 7.00
N MET A 721 -2.39 -26.18 6.32
CA MET A 721 -1.85 -27.05 5.26
C MET A 721 -1.71 -26.35 3.91
N MET A 722 -2.21 -25.12 3.76
CA MET A 722 -2.28 -24.40 2.49
C MET A 722 -1.59 -23.03 2.57
N GLY A 723 -0.73 -22.73 1.61
CA GLY A 723 -0.06 -21.44 1.47
C GLY A 723 0.97 -21.18 2.58
N GLY A 724 1.64 -22.24 3.04
CA GLY A 724 2.65 -22.16 4.10
C GLY A 724 2.12 -21.81 5.49
N GLY A 725 0.85 -22.08 5.78
CA GLY A 725 0.31 -21.91 7.13
C GLY A 725 1.18 -22.68 8.14
N ALA A 726 1.41 -22.05 9.30
CA ALA A 726 2.52 -22.35 10.20
C ALA A 726 2.87 -23.85 10.19
N LEU A 727 4.03 -24.18 9.60
CA LEU A 727 4.78 -25.34 10.05
C LEU A 727 5.00 -25.06 11.54
N GLN A 728 4.12 -25.60 12.39
CA GLN A 728 4.38 -25.60 13.81
C GLN A 728 5.78 -26.20 13.98
N THR A 729 6.64 -25.48 14.70
CA THR A 729 7.95 -25.88 15.25
C THR A 729 9.27 -25.40 14.60
N SER A 730 9.33 -24.62 13.51
CA SER A 730 10.65 -24.02 13.16
C SER A 730 10.90 -22.70 13.92
N THR A 731 11.66 -22.84 15.00
CA THR A 731 12.46 -21.83 15.71
C THR A 731 13.33 -21.02 14.73
N VAL A 732 12.72 -20.09 14.01
CA VAL A 732 13.47 -19.03 13.33
C VAL A 732 13.89 -18.03 14.41
N PRO A 733 15.16 -17.62 14.49
CA PRO A 733 15.59 -16.60 15.44
C PRO A 733 14.83 -15.31 15.14
N ARG A 734 13.79 -15.05 15.93
CA ARG A 734 13.12 -13.76 15.98
C ARG A 734 14.14 -12.80 16.56
N LEU A 735 14.32 -11.63 15.92
CA LEU A 735 15.11 -10.57 16.53
C LEU A 735 14.39 -10.15 17.81
N GLU A 736 14.89 -10.67 18.92
CA GLU A 736 14.49 -10.31 20.27
C GLU A 736 15.65 -9.54 20.89
N LEU A 737 15.34 -8.36 21.42
CA LEU A 737 16.30 -7.49 22.05
C LEU A 737 16.34 -7.81 23.55
N ASP A 738 17.50 -7.70 24.19
CA ASP A 738 17.63 -7.83 25.66
C ASP A 738 16.98 -6.66 26.43
N ARG A 739 16.50 -5.65 25.70
CA ARG A 739 15.80 -4.46 26.21
C ARG A 739 14.48 -4.24 25.45
N PRO A 740 13.54 -3.48 26.01
CA PRO A 740 12.39 -3.01 25.24
C PRO A 740 12.82 -2.27 23.96
N ALA A 741 12.15 -2.58 22.86
CA ALA A 741 12.34 -1.97 21.56
C ALA A 741 11.85 -0.51 21.57
N THR A 742 12.63 0.35 20.93
CA THR A 742 12.31 1.76 20.69
C THR A 742 11.79 1.95 19.27
N ILE A 743 11.23 3.13 18.98
CA ILE A 743 10.81 3.48 17.61
C ILE A 743 12.00 3.49 16.62
N HIS A 744 13.23 3.70 17.11
CA HIS A 744 14.42 3.62 16.27
C HIS A 744 14.73 2.18 15.85
N ASP A 745 14.54 1.19 16.75
CA ASP A 745 14.72 -0.23 16.41
C ASP A 745 13.66 -0.68 15.39
N VAL A 746 12.43 -0.18 15.53
CA VAL A 746 11.34 -0.35 14.57
C VAL A 746 11.73 0.25 13.20
N ALA A 747 12.24 1.49 13.19
CA ALA A 747 12.73 2.15 11.98
C ALA A 747 13.87 1.37 11.31
N ASP A 748 14.82 0.84 12.08
CA ASP A 748 15.93 0.04 11.56
C ASP A 748 15.44 -1.26 10.92
N CYS A 749 14.44 -1.90 11.52
CA CYS A 749 13.88 -3.11 10.92
C CYS A 749 13.04 -2.80 9.66
N PHE A 750 12.37 -1.64 9.58
CA PHE A 750 11.72 -1.20 8.34
C PHE A 750 12.74 -0.86 7.25
N LEU A 751 13.84 -0.19 7.60
CA LEU A 751 14.95 0.09 6.67
C LEU A 751 15.54 -1.21 6.12
N ASN A 752 15.75 -2.20 6.99
CA ASN A 752 16.21 -3.53 6.60
C ASN A 752 15.23 -4.23 5.64
N TYR A 753 13.92 -4.04 5.83
CA TYR A 753 12.91 -4.52 4.87
C TYR A 753 13.03 -3.80 3.51
N LEU A 754 13.28 -2.48 3.48
CA LEU A 754 13.45 -1.74 2.23
C LEU A 754 14.63 -2.26 1.41
N THR A 755 15.75 -2.61 2.06
CA THR A 755 16.98 -3.05 1.40
C THR A 755 16.98 -4.53 1.04
N ASN A 756 16.28 -5.38 1.81
CA ASN A 756 16.45 -6.83 1.74
C ASN A 756 15.16 -7.63 1.49
N ASP A 757 14.05 -6.98 1.10
CA ASP A 757 12.85 -7.72 0.68
C ASP A 757 13.08 -8.46 -0.66
N THR A 758 13.48 -9.73 -0.55
CA THR A 758 13.71 -10.62 -1.68
C THR A 758 12.52 -11.55 -1.95
N THR A 759 11.38 -11.39 -1.26
CA THR A 759 10.23 -12.31 -1.33
C THR A 759 9.74 -12.51 -2.76
N GLY A 760 9.54 -11.42 -3.50
CA GLY A 760 9.10 -11.46 -4.90
C GLY A 760 10.15 -12.09 -5.83
N ILE A 761 11.44 -11.86 -5.55
CA ILE A 761 12.56 -12.42 -6.32
C ILE A 761 12.62 -13.94 -6.11
N ILE A 762 12.56 -14.41 -4.86
CA ILE A 762 12.60 -15.84 -4.53
C ILE A 762 11.43 -16.56 -5.20
N ALA A 763 10.22 -16.01 -5.10
CA ALA A 763 9.04 -16.63 -5.70
C ALA A 763 9.07 -16.64 -7.24
N THR A 764 9.54 -15.56 -7.86
CA THR A 764 9.72 -15.54 -9.33
C THR A 764 10.80 -16.54 -9.76
N THR A 765 11.88 -16.63 -9.00
CA THR A 765 12.97 -17.58 -9.23
C THR A 765 12.48 -19.02 -9.07
N HIS A 766 11.64 -19.30 -8.07
CA HIS A 766 11.00 -20.60 -7.91
C HIS A 766 10.23 -21.01 -9.17
N LEU A 767 9.37 -20.13 -9.69
CA LEU A 767 8.62 -20.42 -10.92
C LEU A 767 9.54 -20.67 -12.13
N ILE A 768 10.61 -19.89 -12.28
CA ILE A 768 11.57 -20.06 -13.37
C ILE A 768 12.31 -21.40 -13.27
N ILE A 769 12.69 -21.82 -12.05
CA ILE A 769 13.39 -23.08 -11.84
C ILE A 769 12.44 -24.25 -12.06
N ALA A 770 11.21 -24.18 -11.54
CA ALA A 770 10.19 -25.18 -11.75
C ALA A 770 9.93 -25.39 -13.26
N ASP A 771 9.74 -24.31 -14.01
CA ASP A 771 9.51 -24.37 -15.47
C ASP A 771 10.68 -24.99 -16.25
N LYS A 772 11.93 -24.79 -15.80
CA LYS A 772 13.14 -25.32 -16.47
C LYS A 772 13.51 -26.74 -16.06
N SER A 773 13.08 -27.20 -14.88
CA SER A 773 13.49 -28.48 -14.35
C SER A 773 12.58 -29.60 -14.85
N PRO A 774 13.12 -30.76 -15.28
CA PRO A 774 12.30 -31.93 -15.59
C PRO A 774 11.60 -32.51 -14.34
N LYS A 775 11.98 -32.06 -13.14
CA LYS A 775 11.32 -32.41 -11.87
C LYS A 775 10.27 -31.37 -11.45
N HIS A 776 10.06 -30.34 -12.27
CA HIS A 776 9.18 -29.22 -12.02
C HIS A 776 9.32 -28.63 -10.60
N GLY A 777 8.22 -28.33 -9.90
CA GLY A 777 8.24 -27.84 -8.51
C GLY A 777 8.87 -28.80 -7.48
N PHE A 778 9.04 -30.08 -7.82
CA PHE A 778 9.69 -31.06 -6.93
C PHE A 778 11.22 -31.04 -6.97
N ASP A 779 11.82 -30.17 -7.79
CA ASP A 779 13.26 -29.97 -7.79
C ASP A 779 13.76 -29.58 -6.38
N PRO A 780 14.85 -30.19 -5.86
CA PRO A 780 15.40 -29.84 -4.56
C PRO A 780 15.71 -28.35 -4.40
N VAL A 781 16.06 -27.66 -5.49
CA VAL A 781 16.30 -26.21 -5.49
C VAL A 781 15.00 -25.45 -5.30
N CYS A 782 13.90 -25.86 -5.94
CA CYS A 782 12.57 -25.29 -5.73
C CYS A 782 12.14 -25.44 -4.26
N ARG A 783 12.27 -26.65 -3.69
CA ARG A 783 11.96 -26.89 -2.27
C ARG A 783 12.77 -26.00 -1.35
N LYS A 784 14.07 -25.83 -1.61
CA LYS A 784 14.91 -24.91 -0.83
C LYS A 784 14.44 -23.45 -0.94
N ARG A 785 13.94 -23.01 -2.10
CA ARG A 785 13.36 -21.66 -2.26
C ARG A 785 12.03 -21.52 -1.52
N LEU A 786 11.20 -22.55 -1.53
CA LEU A 786 9.96 -22.61 -0.75
C LEU A 786 10.27 -22.58 0.74
N GLU A 787 11.25 -23.34 1.20
CA GLU A 787 11.76 -23.29 2.57
C GLU A 787 12.24 -21.87 2.91
N GLN A 788 12.97 -21.17 2.04
CA GLN A 788 13.35 -19.77 2.28
C GLN A 788 12.14 -18.84 2.43
N LEU A 789 11.11 -18.98 1.59
CA LEU A 789 9.84 -18.24 1.74
C LEU A 789 9.11 -18.61 3.04
N ALA A 790 9.10 -19.90 3.40
CA ALA A 790 8.39 -20.47 4.54
C ALA A 790 9.12 -20.36 5.88
N THR A 791 10.45 -20.17 5.87
CA THR A 791 11.30 -19.96 7.07
C THR A 791 11.71 -18.50 7.23
N GLY A 792 11.75 -17.71 6.15
CA GLY A 792 12.26 -16.35 6.21
C GLY A 792 13.78 -16.31 6.30
N GLU A 793 14.46 -17.46 6.19
CA GLU A 793 15.92 -17.52 6.17
C GLU A 793 16.47 -16.82 4.92
N GLY A 794 17.26 -15.76 5.15
CA GLY A 794 17.76 -14.87 4.09
C GLY A 794 16.78 -13.77 3.69
N LEU A 795 15.56 -13.73 4.26
CA LEU A 795 14.63 -12.61 4.17
C LEU A 795 14.82 -11.72 5.40
N ALA A 796 15.32 -10.50 5.24
CA ALA A 796 15.56 -9.60 6.37
C ALA A 796 14.28 -8.92 6.90
N SER A 797 13.17 -9.66 6.97
CA SER A 797 11.88 -9.11 7.41
C SER A 797 11.11 -10.07 8.32
N PRO A 798 11.45 -10.09 9.63
CA PRO A 798 10.53 -10.59 10.65
C PRO A 798 9.18 -9.84 10.71
N TRP A 799 9.02 -8.75 9.95
CA TRP A 799 7.79 -7.95 9.85
C TRP A 799 6.69 -8.58 8.98
N LEU A 800 7.07 -9.23 7.87
CA LEU A 800 6.13 -9.80 6.90
C LEU A 800 5.27 -10.92 7.51
N ARG A 801 5.80 -11.67 8.50
CA ARG A 801 5.05 -12.71 9.21
C ARG A 801 4.17 -12.20 10.34
N SER A 802 4.56 -11.12 11.02
CA SER A 802 3.76 -10.58 12.13
C SER A 802 2.42 -9.98 11.71
N ASP A 803 2.25 -9.68 10.41
CA ASP A 803 0.97 -9.24 9.82
C ASP A 803 0.04 -10.40 9.44
N VAL A 804 0.58 -11.62 9.31
CA VAL A 804 -0.14 -12.84 8.89
C VAL A 804 -0.62 -13.64 10.10
N ASP A 805 0.12 -13.58 11.21
CA ASP A 805 -0.27 -14.11 12.52
C ASP A 805 -1.36 -13.26 13.18
#